data_AF-A0A4W6G5N6-F1
#
_entry.id   AF-A0A4W6G5N6-F1
#
_cell.length_a   1.000
_cell.length_b   1.000
_cell.length_c   1.000
_cell.angle_alpha   90.00
_cell.angle_beta   90.00
_cell.angle_gamma   90.00
#
_symmetry.space_group_name_H-M   'P 1'
#
loop_
_entity.id
_entity.type
_entity.pdbx_description
1 polymer ?
#
loop_
_entity_poly.entity_id
_entity_poly.type
_entity_poly.pdbx_seq_one_letter_code
_entity_poly.pdbx_strand_id
1 'polypeptide(L)'
;EPPCGGVLDASEAGYITSPGYPLEYPPHQNCHWIITAPEPSQRIVLNFNPHFEIERLDCKYDFIEIRDGTSESADVLGRHCSNIAPAPIISSGPSLQIKFVSDYAHQGAGFSLRYEIFKTGSEFCFRNFTSPSGMIESPGFPDKYPHNLECSYMIIAPPRMDITLTFLTFDLENDPLLVGEGDCKYDWLDVWDGLPQVSPLIGRYCGTKIPPEIQSSSGLLSLSFHTDMAVAKDGFSARYNMTHKEVTDSFHCSMALGMESGKISDDQISASTTFYDSRWLPRQARLNNDDNAWTPSEDSNKEYIQVDLQFLKVLTGIATQGAVSKETQKSYYVTTFKLEVSTNGEDWMVYRHGKNHKIFHANTDPAEVVLNRVPQPVLARFVRIRPQTWRNGIALRFELYGCQITDAPCSDLQGLLSGLLPDAQISASSSRDMVWNPGTARLVASRSGWFPAPAQPLAGEEWLQVDLGVPKTVRGVITQGARGGEAGSGATTDNRAFVRKYKVAHSLNGKEWNFIMDTKTSLPKIFEGNTHYDTPELRHFEETVAQYVRLYPERWSPAGIGMRVEILGCDLPGRTLCSTPPPSDSVCDFDHGLCGWMHDPNAPLFWSLHITSRLDFSHSPAELNSYLYMDASLKTEQQRARLVSPVVAAETGPLCLLFSYQLSGEAQGHLKVLLRDAHNEETLLWTLKDDQGPVWKEGRTILPRSPKDFQVVMEGFFVHGTRGHIWIDNIYMSSSTPLKECTLSYHVNFLFFFSLPVTVLQFPDWNTPSPSSEPPVTRVSEKDNSWLYTLDPILVTIIVMSSLGVLLGAVCAGLLLYCTCSYSGLSSRSSTTLENYNFELYDGLKHKVKLNQQRCCTEA
;
A
#
# COMPACT_ATOMS: atom_id res chain seq x y z
N GLU A 1 1.79 -60.81 -9.66
CA GLU A 1 1.56 -59.53 -10.36
C GLU A 1 2.51 -58.48 -9.78
N PRO A 2 2.92 -57.45 -10.53
CA PRO A 2 3.63 -56.32 -9.93
C PRO A 2 2.67 -55.59 -8.96
N PRO A 3 3.12 -55.14 -7.78
CA PRO A 3 2.28 -54.38 -6.87
C PRO A 3 1.88 -53.04 -7.50
N CYS A 4 0.59 -52.68 -7.41
CA CYS A 4 0.09 -51.38 -7.85
C CYS A 4 0.14 -50.36 -6.71
N GLY A 5 0.56 -49.13 -7.02
CA GLY A 5 0.82 -48.08 -6.02
C GLY A 5 2.29 -47.69 -5.91
N GLY A 6 2.59 -46.71 -5.07
CA GLY A 6 3.95 -46.23 -4.80
C GLY A 6 4.02 -44.77 -4.35
N VAL A 7 5.20 -44.33 -3.93
CA VAL A 7 5.49 -42.90 -3.72
C VAL A 7 6.13 -42.35 -5.00
N LEU A 8 5.63 -41.23 -5.48
CA LEU A 8 6.02 -40.60 -6.74
C LEU A 8 6.45 -39.16 -6.48
N ASP A 9 7.59 -38.76 -7.05
CA ASP A 9 8.04 -37.38 -7.07
C ASP A 9 7.41 -36.64 -8.25
N ALA A 10 6.91 -35.43 -8.01
CA ALA A 10 6.31 -34.55 -9.02
C ALA A 10 7.33 -33.65 -9.76
N SER A 11 8.63 -33.75 -9.43
CA SER A 11 9.72 -32.99 -10.07
C SER A 11 9.72 -33.10 -11.60
N GLU A 12 9.36 -34.27 -12.14
CA GLU A 12 8.98 -34.44 -13.55
C GLU A 12 7.49 -34.83 -13.68
N ALA A 13 6.86 -34.40 -14.78
CA ALA A 13 5.46 -34.72 -15.06
C ALA A 13 5.30 -36.20 -15.42
N GLY A 14 4.45 -36.93 -14.68
CA GLY A 14 4.25 -38.37 -14.83
C GLY A 14 2.80 -38.78 -15.07
N TYR A 15 2.57 -40.08 -15.20
CA TYR A 15 1.26 -40.67 -15.42
C TYR A 15 0.96 -41.76 -14.38
N ILE A 16 -0.30 -41.84 -13.94
CA ILE A 16 -0.83 -42.93 -13.14
C ILE A 16 -2.02 -43.53 -13.90
N THR A 17 -2.10 -44.86 -13.95
CA THR A 17 -3.23 -45.57 -14.54
C THR A 17 -3.73 -46.68 -13.62
N SER A 18 -4.97 -47.11 -13.81
CA SER A 18 -5.40 -48.41 -13.31
C SER A 18 -4.54 -49.53 -13.91
N PRO A 19 -4.30 -50.65 -13.20
CA PRO A 19 -3.57 -51.79 -13.77
C PRO A 19 -4.30 -52.28 -15.03
N GLY A 20 -3.56 -52.50 -16.12
CA GLY A 20 -4.12 -52.99 -17.39
C GLY A 20 -4.65 -51.93 -18.36
N TYR A 21 -4.82 -50.67 -17.95
CA TYR A 21 -5.35 -49.59 -18.80
C TYR A 21 -4.64 -49.52 -20.18
N PRO A 22 -5.37 -49.39 -21.31
CA PRO A 22 -6.82 -49.15 -21.44
C PRO A 22 -7.69 -50.42 -21.52
N LEU A 23 -7.16 -51.59 -21.13
CA LEU A 23 -7.95 -52.80 -20.98
C LEU A 23 -8.66 -52.80 -19.61
N GLU A 24 -9.62 -53.72 -19.44
CA GLU A 24 -10.34 -53.91 -18.18
C GLU A 24 -9.39 -54.10 -17.00
N TYR A 25 -9.57 -53.29 -15.94
CA TYR A 25 -8.76 -53.41 -14.72
C TYR A 25 -9.07 -54.71 -13.97
N PRO A 26 -8.13 -55.33 -13.25
CA PRO A 26 -8.41 -56.57 -12.53
C PRO A 26 -9.42 -56.41 -11.37
N PRO A 27 -10.10 -57.49 -10.95
CA PRO A 27 -10.84 -57.51 -9.70
C PRO A 27 -9.92 -57.45 -8.46
N HIS A 28 -10.52 -57.12 -7.31
CA HIS A 28 -9.90 -57.12 -5.98
C HIS A 28 -8.64 -56.26 -5.84
N GLN A 29 -8.56 -55.15 -6.58
CA GLN A 29 -7.43 -54.23 -6.49
C GLN A 29 -7.62 -53.23 -5.34
N ASN A 30 -6.50 -52.84 -4.73
CA ASN A 30 -6.44 -51.78 -3.72
C ASN A 30 -5.09 -51.08 -3.86
N CYS A 31 -5.03 -50.16 -4.82
CA CYS A 31 -3.81 -49.47 -5.23
C CYS A 31 -3.71 -48.11 -4.52
N HIS A 32 -2.53 -47.78 -3.99
CA HIS A 32 -2.29 -46.55 -3.23
C HIS A 32 -1.09 -45.81 -3.79
N TRP A 33 -1.29 -44.57 -4.23
CA TRP A 33 -0.21 -43.67 -4.63
C TRP A 33 -0.15 -42.47 -3.72
N ILE A 34 1.08 -42.02 -3.41
CA ILE A 34 1.34 -40.73 -2.78
C ILE A 34 2.23 -39.95 -3.73
N ILE A 35 1.77 -38.79 -4.18
CA ILE A 35 2.56 -37.87 -5.01
C ILE A 35 3.08 -36.77 -4.07
N THR A 36 4.38 -36.49 -4.13
CA THR A 36 5.04 -35.43 -3.34
C THR A 36 5.76 -34.46 -4.26
N ALA A 37 5.59 -33.16 -4.04
CA ALA A 37 6.42 -32.12 -4.66
C ALA A 37 7.75 -31.96 -3.88
N PRO A 38 8.84 -31.55 -4.54
CA PRO A 38 10.15 -31.38 -3.89
C PRO A 38 10.20 -30.19 -2.91
N GLU A 39 9.38 -29.14 -3.12
CA GLU A 39 9.37 -27.93 -2.30
C GLU A 39 8.03 -27.75 -1.55
N PRO A 40 8.02 -27.27 -0.29
CA PRO A 40 6.79 -27.10 0.49
C PRO A 40 5.82 -26.03 -0.04
N SER A 41 6.30 -25.08 -0.85
CA SER A 41 5.50 -24.02 -1.49
C SER A 41 4.74 -24.51 -2.72
N GLN A 42 5.19 -25.61 -3.32
CA GLN A 42 4.63 -26.14 -4.56
C GLN A 42 3.32 -26.90 -4.33
N ARG A 43 2.46 -26.90 -5.36
CA ARG A 43 1.22 -27.67 -5.42
C ARG A 43 1.28 -28.66 -6.58
N ILE A 44 0.37 -29.62 -6.60
CA ILE A 44 0.29 -30.67 -7.62
C ILE A 44 -1.07 -30.56 -8.31
N VAL A 45 -1.08 -30.63 -9.65
CA VAL A 45 -2.31 -30.71 -10.45
C VAL A 45 -2.45 -32.10 -11.05
N LEU A 46 -3.67 -32.65 -11.01
CA LEU A 46 -4.07 -33.92 -11.61
C LEU A 46 -5.01 -33.66 -12.79
N ASN A 47 -4.59 -34.08 -13.98
CA ASN A 47 -5.35 -33.97 -15.22
C ASN A 47 -5.79 -35.36 -15.69
N PHE A 48 -7.09 -35.66 -15.64
CA PHE A 48 -7.64 -36.95 -16.07
C PHE A 48 -7.79 -37.04 -17.59
N ASN A 49 -7.50 -38.23 -18.15
CA ASN A 49 -7.81 -38.56 -19.53
C ASN A 49 -9.34 -38.68 -19.70
N PRO A 50 -9.96 -38.05 -20.72
CA PRO A 50 -11.40 -38.21 -21.00
C PRO A 50 -11.86 -39.66 -21.23
N HIS A 51 -10.95 -40.58 -21.60
CA HIS A 51 -11.23 -42.00 -21.61
C HIS A 51 -11.14 -42.56 -20.18
N PHE A 52 -12.26 -42.51 -19.48
CA PHE A 52 -12.43 -42.90 -18.08
C PHE A 52 -13.68 -43.78 -17.96
N GLU A 53 -13.55 -44.97 -17.36
CA GLU A 53 -14.66 -45.91 -17.17
C GLU A 53 -14.42 -46.80 -15.94
N ILE A 54 -15.14 -46.50 -14.85
CA ILE A 54 -15.16 -47.29 -13.60
C ILE A 54 -16.63 -47.60 -13.26
N GLU A 55 -16.90 -48.74 -12.61
CA GLU A 55 -18.26 -49.20 -12.31
C GLU A 55 -19.16 -48.09 -11.71
N ARG A 56 -20.37 -47.93 -12.26
CA ARG A 56 -21.24 -46.78 -12.02
C ARG A 56 -22.10 -46.84 -10.74
N LEU A 57 -22.06 -47.94 -9.97
CA LEU A 57 -22.95 -48.18 -8.83
C LEU A 57 -22.60 -47.33 -7.58
N ASP A 58 -22.94 -46.04 -7.64
CA ASP A 58 -22.79 -45.02 -6.58
C ASP A 58 -21.38 -44.96 -5.95
N CYS A 59 -20.35 -45.34 -6.71
CA CYS A 59 -18.94 -45.41 -6.30
C CYS A 59 -18.73 -46.20 -5.00
N LYS A 60 -19.56 -47.24 -4.81
CA LYS A 60 -19.61 -48.06 -3.59
C LYS A 60 -18.70 -49.29 -3.65
N TYR A 61 -18.58 -49.88 -4.84
CA TYR A 61 -17.77 -51.07 -5.11
C TYR A 61 -16.43 -50.61 -5.68
N ASP A 62 -16.43 -50.13 -6.92
CA ASP A 62 -15.24 -49.62 -7.59
C ASP A 62 -15.19 -48.08 -7.56
N PHE A 63 -14.05 -47.51 -7.23
CA PHE A 63 -13.85 -46.06 -7.22
C PHE A 63 -12.37 -45.66 -7.22
N ILE A 64 -12.11 -44.43 -7.70
CA ILE A 64 -10.90 -43.67 -7.39
C ILE A 64 -11.23 -42.57 -6.37
N GLU A 65 -10.41 -42.44 -5.34
CA GLU A 65 -10.51 -41.41 -4.28
C GLU A 65 -9.22 -40.60 -4.24
N ILE A 66 -9.35 -39.27 -4.17
CA ILE A 66 -8.23 -38.32 -4.12
C ILE A 66 -8.34 -37.53 -2.81
N ARG A 67 -7.23 -37.45 -2.06
CA ARG A 67 -7.11 -36.77 -0.77
C ARG A 67 -5.97 -35.77 -0.75
N ASP A 68 -6.17 -34.67 -0.04
CA ASP A 68 -5.23 -33.53 0.04
C ASP A 68 -4.21 -33.71 1.17
N GLY A 69 -3.16 -34.49 0.90
CA GLY A 69 -2.10 -34.79 1.86
C GLY A 69 -1.53 -36.20 1.67
N THR A 70 -0.83 -36.69 2.70
CA THR A 70 -0.15 -38.01 2.67
C THR A 70 -0.83 -39.10 3.52
N SER A 71 -1.86 -38.76 4.32
CA SER A 71 -2.52 -39.67 5.25
C SER A 71 -3.94 -40.05 4.82
N GLU A 72 -4.41 -41.25 5.20
CA GLU A 72 -5.80 -41.67 4.96
C GLU A 72 -6.84 -40.83 5.74
N SER A 73 -6.39 -39.96 6.66
CA SER A 73 -7.23 -39.00 7.39
C SER A 73 -7.31 -37.62 6.73
N ALA A 74 -6.60 -37.41 5.61
CA ALA A 74 -6.60 -36.14 4.89
C ALA A 74 -7.94 -35.88 4.18
N ASP A 75 -8.24 -34.61 3.94
CA ASP A 75 -9.51 -34.17 3.35
C ASP A 75 -9.73 -34.77 1.95
N VAL A 76 -10.94 -35.23 1.68
CA VAL A 76 -11.30 -35.86 0.40
C VAL A 76 -11.64 -34.77 -0.62
N LEU A 77 -10.77 -34.59 -1.63
CA LEU A 77 -11.02 -33.69 -2.75
C LEU A 77 -12.10 -34.23 -3.68
N GLY A 78 -12.17 -35.56 -3.81
CA GLY A 78 -13.25 -36.22 -4.54
C GLY A 78 -13.16 -37.74 -4.51
N ARG A 79 -14.31 -38.39 -4.67
CA ARG A 79 -14.44 -39.82 -5.00
C ARG A 79 -15.22 -39.94 -6.30
N HIS A 80 -14.69 -40.71 -7.25
CA HIS A 80 -15.19 -40.76 -8.61
C HIS A 80 -15.30 -42.19 -9.14
N CYS A 81 -16.31 -42.40 -9.97
CA CYS A 81 -16.61 -43.60 -10.74
C CYS A 81 -17.51 -43.18 -11.92
N SER A 82 -18.10 -44.12 -12.68
CA SER A 82 -18.84 -43.88 -13.94
C SER A 82 -17.92 -43.61 -15.15
N ASN A 83 -18.52 -43.17 -16.27
CA ASN A 83 -17.90 -42.98 -17.57
C ASN A 83 -17.56 -41.50 -17.86
N ILE A 84 -17.38 -40.69 -16.82
CA ILE A 84 -17.11 -39.25 -16.92
C ILE A 84 -15.85 -38.96 -16.11
N ALA A 85 -14.80 -38.49 -16.79
CA ALA A 85 -13.55 -38.09 -16.15
C ALA A 85 -13.78 -36.89 -15.19
N PRO A 86 -13.14 -36.86 -14.01
CA PRO A 86 -13.16 -35.69 -13.13
C PRO A 86 -12.59 -34.44 -13.80
N ALA A 87 -13.04 -33.27 -13.35
CA ALA A 87 -12.36 -32.01 -13.65
C ALA A 87 -10.94 -31.99 -13.06
N PRO A 88 -10.02 -31.15 -13.56
CA PRO A 88 -8.68 -31.02 -12.99
C PRO A 88 -8.70 -30.73 -11.49
N ILE A 89 -7.92 -31.51 -10.72
CA ILE A 89 -7.85 -31.40 -9.26
C ILE A 89 -6.49 -30.79 -8.89
N ILE A 90 -6.48 -29.76 -8.04
CA ILE A 90 -5.27 -29.09 -7.55
C ILE A 90 -5.19 -29.29 -6.03
N SER A 91 -4.02 -29.65 -5.51
CA SER A 91 -3.76 -29.76 -4.07
C SER A 91 -3.69 -28.41 -3.36
N SER A 92 -4.01 -28.34 -2.07
CA SER A 92 -3.73 -27.15 -1.26
C SER A 92 -2.26 -27.07 -0.84
N GLY A 93 -1.59 -28.22 -0.66
CA GLY A 93 -0.19 -28.35 -0.24
C GLY A 93 0.67 -29.23 -1.17
N PRO A 94 1.90 -29.60 -0.74
CA PRO A 94 2.91 -30.26 -1.58
C PRO A 94 2.72 -31.78 -1.71
N SER A 95 1.53 -32.32 -1.40
CA SER A 95 1.30 -33.77 -1.47
C SER A 95 -0.15 -34.14 -1.73
N LEU A 96 -0.36 -35.22 -2.49
CA LEU A 96 -1.66 -35.83 -2.76
C LEU A 96 -1.61 -37.33 -2.51
N GLN A 97 -2.70 -37.89 -2.00
CA GLN A 97 -2.92 -39.34 -1.92
C GLN A 97 -4.02 -39.74 -2.88
N ILE A 98 -3.77 -40.78 -3.68
CA ILE A 98 -4.71 -41.36 -4.63
C ILE A 98 -4.91 -42.82 -4.28
N LYS A 99 -6.16 -43.25 -4.15
CA LYS A 99 -6.56 -44.62 -3.80
C LYS A 99 -7.54 -45.16 -4.83
N PHE A 100 -7.21 -46.29 -5.44
CA PHE A 100 -8.10 -47.00 -6.36
C PHE A 100 -8.49 -48.36 -5.77
N VAL A 101 -9.79 -48.65 -5.75
CA VAL A 101 -10.36 -49.89 -5.22
C VAL A 101 -11.21 -50.55 -6.30
N SER A 102 -11.11 -51.88 -6.43
CA SER A 102 -12.04 -52.70 -7.21
C SER A 102 -12.54 -53.93 -6.46
N ASP A 103 -13.75 -54.38 -6.78
CA ASP A 103 -14.46 -55.51 -6.17
C ASP A 103 -14.28 -56.82 -7.00
N TYR A 104 -15.15 -57.82 -6.85
CA TYR A 104 -15.04 -59.12 -7.53
C TYR A 104 -15.68 -59.18 -8.94
N ALA A 105 -16.36 -58.12 -9.41
CA ALA A 105 -17.17 -58.12 -10.63
C ALA A 105 -17.15 -56.76 -11.37
N HIS A 106 -17.75 -56.71 -12.57
CA HIS A 106 -18.07 -55.47 -13.31
C HIS A 106 -16.92 -54.46 -13.54
N GLN A 107 -15.81 -54.97 -14.09
CA GLN A 107 -14.66 -54.19 -14.52
C GLN A 107 -14.99 -53.28 -15.74
N GLY A 108 -14.22 -52.20 -15.91
CA GLY A 108 -14.27 -51.28 -17.05
C GLY A 108 -12.86 -50.87 -17.51
N ALA A 109 -12.74 -50.05 -18.57
CA ALA A 109 -11.42 -49.65 -19.11
C ALA A 109 -10.51 -48.93 -18.09
N GLY A 110 -11.08 -48.38 -17.01
CA GLY A 110 -10.37 -47.79 -15.88
C GLY A 110 -10.06 -46.32 -16.06
N PHE A 111 -8.88 -45.90 -15.59
CA PHE A 111 -8.47 -44.49 -15.65
C PHE A 111 -7.01 -44.32 -16.05
N SER A 112 -6.73 -43.15 -16.63
CA SER A 112 -5.39 -42.59 -16.77
C SER A 112 -5.44 -41.13 -16.35
N LEU A 113 -4.47 -40.70 -15.55
CA LEU A 113 -4.27 -39.30 -15.18
C LEU A 113 -2.81 -38.92 -15.34
N ARG A 114 -2.57 -37.64 -15.63
CA ARG A 114 -1.24 -37.01 -15.62
C ARG A 114 -1.12 -36.16 -14.36
N TYR A 115 0.01 -36.25 -13.67
CA TYR A 115 0.35 -35.39 -12.55
C TYR A 115 1.57 -34.53 -12.90
N GLU A 116 1.56 -33.27 -12.45
CA GLU A 116 2.69 -32.35 -12.57
C GLU A 116 2.63 -31.27 -11.48
N ILE A 117 3.77 -30.62 -11.20
CA ILE A 117 3.80 -29.44 -10.32
C ILE A 117 2.93 -28.34 -10.94
N PHE A 118 1.98 -27.87 -10.15
CA PHE A 118 1.16 -26.69 -10.47
C PHE A 118 2.03 -25.43 -10.31
N LYS A 119 2.70 -25.05 -11.40
CA LYS A 119 3.56 -23.86 -11.47
C LYS A 119 2.72 -22.58 -11.39
N THR A 120 2.55 -22.04 -10.20
CA THR A 120 1.88 -20.74 -9.98
C THR A 120 2.73 -19.53 -10.36
N GLY A 121 4.05 -19.69 -10.56
CA GLY A 121 5.01 -18.59 -10.77
C GLY A 121 5.06 -17.55 -9.64
N SER A 122 4.38 -17.82 -8.51
CA SER A 122 3.97 -16.83 -7.53
C SER A 122 5.09 -16.33 -6.62
N GLU A 123 6.21 -17.06 -6.55
CA GLU A 123 7.36 -16.71 -5.70
C GLU A 123 8.06 -15.40 -6.12
N PHE A 124 7.87 -14.95 -7.36
CA PHE A 124 8.43 -13.69 -7.87
C PHE A 124 7.37 -12.62 -8.19
N CYS A 125 6.08 -12.94 -8.00
CA CYS A 125 4.97 -12.09 -8.42
C CYS A 125 4.77 -10.82 -7.58
N PHE A 126 5.17 -10.81 -6.31
CA PHE A 126 4.94 -9.69 -5.39
C PHE A 126 6.26 -9.00 -5.07
N ARG A 127 6.46 -7.77 -5.58
CA ARG A 127 7.72 -7.03 -5.38
C ARG A 127 7.48 -5.54 -5.12
N ASN A 128 8.13 -5.03 -4.07
CA ASN A 128 8.13 -3.62 -3.73
C ASN A 128 9.46 -2.98 -4.16
N PHE A 129 9.38 -1.79 -4.77
CA PHE A 129 10.49 -1.06 -5.35
C PHE A 129 10.64 0.30 -4.66
N THR A 130 11.74 0.47 -3.92
CA THR A 130 12.09 1.69 -3.17
C THR A 130 13.39 2.34 -3.64
N SER A 131 14.16 1.67 -4.51
CA SER A 131 15.38 2.23 -5.11
C SER A 131 15.03 3.36 -6.09
N PRO A 132 15.85 4.42 -6.25
CA PRO A 132 15.52 5.56 -7.10
C PRO A 132 15.26 5.24 -8.57
N SER A 133 15.81 4.14 -9.08
CA SER A 133 15.48 3.60 -10.40
C SER A 133 15.61 2.08 -10.41
N GLY A 134 14.97 1.44 -11.37
CA GLY A 134 15.00 -0.01 -11.52
C GLY A 134 14.24 -0.50 -12.75
N MET A 135 14.26 -1.81 -12.95
CA MET A 135 13.51 -2.49 -14.01
C MET A 135 12.48 -3.46 -13.41
N ILE A 136 11.33 -3.55 -14.06
CA ILE A 136 10.19 -4.40 -13.72
C ILE A 136 9.88 -5.21 -14.96
N GLU A 137 9.91 -6.54 -14.83
CA GLU A 137 9.82 -7.47 -15.95
C GLU A 137 8.84 -8.59 -15.59
N SER A 138 8.15 -9.14 -16.58
CA SER A 138 7.28 -10.31 -16.39
C SER A 138 8.11 -11.53 -15.94
N PRO A 139 7.57 -12.44 -15.11
CA PRO A 139 8.32 -13.59 -14.61
C PRO A 139 8.83 -14.47 -15.77
N GLY A 140 10.14 -14.70 -15.82
CA GLY A 140 10.79 -15.48 -16.89
C GLY A 140 11.30 -14.68 -18.09
N PHE A 141 11.06 -13.36 -18.16
CA PHE A 141 11.53 -12.52 -19.27
C PHE A 141 13.05 -12.69 -19.54
N PRO A 142 13.51 -12.82 -20.81
CA PRO A 142 12.77 -12.67 -22.07
C PRO A 142 12.07 -13.95 -22.57
N ASP A 143 12.09 -15.04 -21.81
CA ASP A 143 11.26 -16.21 -22.13
C ASP A 143 9.79 -15.93 -21.80
N LYS A 144 8.90 -16.77 -22.33
CA LYS A 144 7.45 -16.61 -22.19
C LYS A 144 7.01 -16.68 -20.72
N TYR A 145 6.07 -15.81 -20.35
CA TYR A 145 5.53 -15.79 -18.99
C TYR A 145 4.73 -17.07 -18.67
N PRO A 146 4.76 -17.55 -17.41
CA PRO A 146 3.86 -18.60 -16.93
C PRO A 146 2.38 -18.23 -17.04
N HIS A 147 1.52 -19.26 -17.08
CA HIS A 147 0.06 -19.16 -17.02
C HIS A 147 -0.45 -18.97 -15.58
N ASN A 148 -1.67 -18.44 -15.43
CA ASN A 148 -2.35 -18.23 -14.15
C ASN A 148 -1.58 -17.38 -13.12
N LEU A 149 -0.72 -16.48 -13.59
CA LEU A 149 -0.07 -15.48 -12.75
C LEU A 149 -1.07 -14.43 -12.26
N GLU A 150 -0.91 -14.06 -10.99
CA GLU A 150 -1.47 -12.86 -10.39
C GLU A 150 -0.32 -12.13 -9.66
N CYS A 151 0.35 -11.22 -10.38
CA CYS A 151 1.50 -10.48 -9.88
C CYS A 151 1.15 -9.03 -9.54
N SER A 152 1.80 -8.48 -8.49
CA SER A 152 1.66 -7.09 -8.07
C SER A 152 3.02 -6.46 -7.79
N TYR A 153 3.32 -5.40 -8.54
CA TYR A 153 4.56 -4.62 -8.44
C TYR A 153 4.23 -3.24 -7.89
N MET A 154 4.83 -2.84 -6.78
CA MET A 154 4.56 -1.54 -6.12
C MET A 154 5.81 -0.67 -6.10
N ILE A 155 5.74 0.51 -6.71
CA ILE A 155 6.81 1.51 -6.71
C ILE A 155 6.48 2.57 -5.67
N ILE A 156 7.27 2.62 -4.58
CA ILE A 156 7.03 3.49 -3.43
C ILE A 156 8.05 4.64 -3.48
N ALA A 157 7.58 5.85 -3.76
CA ALA A 157 8.43 7.04 -3.84
C ALA A 157 8.49 7.79 -2.49
N PRO A 158 9.68 8.28 -2.08
CA PRO A 158 9.80 9.24 -0.98
C PRO A 158 9.01 10.55 -1.23
N PRO A 159 8.67 11.31 -0.18
CA PRO A 159 8.02 12.62 -0.34
C PRO A 159 8.82 13.57 -1.25
N ARG A 160 8.10 14.31 -2.11
CA ARG A 160 8.66 15.20 -3.16
C ARG A 160 9.47 14.49 -4.25
N MET A 161 9.15 13.23 -4.55
CA MET A 161 9.62 12.56 -5.77
C MET A 161 8.44 12.20 -6.69
N ASP A 162 8.59 12.50 -7.97
CA ASP A 162 7.67 12.08 -9.03
C ASP A 162 8.21 10.78 -9.67
N ILE A 163 7.34 9.80 -9.91
CA ILE A 163 7.65 8.49 -10.52
C ILE A 163 7.40 8.58 -12.02
N THR A 164 8.43 8.32 -12.83
CA THR A 164 8.30 8.12 -14.29
C THR A 164 8.47 6.64 -14.62
N LEU A 165 7.46 6.03 -15.24
CA LEU A 165 7.45 4.65 -15.72
C LEU A 165 7.44 4.64 -17.26
N THR A 166 8.37 3.89 -17.87
CA THR A 166 8.49 3.75 -19.33
C THR A 166 8.64 2.28 -19.72
N PHE A 167 7.83 1.83 -20.67
CA PHE A 167 7.88 0.48 -21.21
C PHE A 167 8.93 0.38 -22.33
N LEU A 168 9.72 -0.70 -22.31
CA LEU A 168 10.76 -1.00 -23.30
C LEU A 168 10.28 -2.05 -24.30
N THR A 169 9.61 -3.08 -23.80
CA THR A 169 8.96 -4.14 -24.58
C THR A 169 7.60 -4.46 -23.97
N PHE A 170 6.65 -4.86 -24.82
CA PHE A 170 5.29 -5.23 -24.41
C PHE A 170 4.65 -6.13 -25.46
N ASP A 171 4.46 -7.41 -25.15
CA ASP A 171 3.70 -8.40 -25.93
C ASP A 171 2.95 -9.33 -24.96
N LEU A 172 1.65 -9.10 -24.80
CA LEU A 172 0.71 -9.95 -24.05
C LEU A 172 -0.35 -10.53 -24.98
N GLU A 173 -1.09 -11.58 -24.57
CA GLU A 173 -2.23 -12.05 -25.34
C GLU A 173 -3.27 -10.92 -25.54
N ASN A 174 -3.93 -10.92 -26.71
CA ASN A 174 -5.06 -10.06 -27.01
C ASN A 174 -6.24 -10.89 -27.53
N ASP A 175 -7.45 -10.35 -27.43
CA ASP A 175 -8.66 -11.00 -27.96
C ASP A 175 -8.57 -11.07 -29.50
N PRO A 176 -8.38 -12.26 -30.11
CA PRO A 176 -8.13 -12.38 -31.54
C PRO A 176 -9.39 -12.12 -32.40
N LEU A 177 -10.56 -11.98 -31.77
CA LEU A 177 -11.83 -11.72 -32.44
C LEU A 177 -12.15 -10.21 -32.56
N LEU A 178 -11.37 -9.35 -31.90
CA LEU A 178 -11.56 -7.89 -31.90
C LEU A 178 -10.45 -7.17 -32.66
N VAL A 179 -10.81 -6.60 -33.82
CA VAL A 179 -9.93 -5.69 -34.57
C VAL A 179 -10.01 -4.29 -33.97
N GLY A 180 -9.33 -4.08 -32.83
CA GLY A 180 -9.30 -2.80 -32.11
C GLY A 180 -8.74 -2.92 -30.70
N GLU A 181 -8.99 -1.91 -29.87
CA GLU A 181 -8.77 -1.97 -28.42
C GLU A 181 -9.84 -2.86 -27.78
N GLY A 182 -9.61 -4.18 -27.81
CA GLY A 182 -10.46 -5.15 -27.11
C GLY A 182 -10.27 -5.07 -25.60
N ASP A 183 -11.25 -5.55 -24.83
CA ASP A 183 -11.34 -5.38 -23.37
C ASP A 183 -10.25 -6.08 -22.52
N CYS A 184 -9.16 -6.57 -23.14
CA CYS A 184 -8.05 -7.28 -22.51
C CYS A 184 -8.52 -8.37 -21.53
N LYS A 185 -9.20 -9.38 -22.09
CA LYS A 185 -9.98 -10.38 -21.34
C LYS A 185 -9.17 -11.59 -20.85
N TYR A 186 -8.06 -11.89 -21.51
CA TYR A 186 -7.22 -13.07 -21.26
C TYR A 186 -6.03 -12.66 -20.38
N ASP A 187 -4.99 -12.11 -21.00
CA ASP A 187 -3.84 -11.52 -20.30
C ASP A 187 -3.94 -9.99 -20.28
N TRP A 188 -3.58 -9.36 -19.17
CA TRP A 188 -3.54 -7.90 -19.08
C TRP A 188 -2.60 -7.38 -17.99
N LEU A 189 -2.16 -6.14 -18.19
CA LEU A 189 -1.44 -5.33 -17.22
C LEU A 189 -2.30 -4.11 -16.85
N ASP A 190 -2.78 -4.07 -15.60
CA ASP A 190 -3.43 -2.89 -15.02
C ASP A 190 -2.38 -1.99 -14.34
N VAL A 191 -2.43 -0.68 -14.58
CA VAL A 191 -1.57 0.30 -13.89
C VAL A 191 -2.43 1.26 -13.05
N TRP A 192 -2.07 1.43 -11.78
CA TRP A 192 -2.86 2.10 -10.74
C TRP A 192 -2.10 3.28 -10.14
N ASP A 193 -2.79 4.43 -9.97
CA ASP A 193 -2.23 5.62 -9.30
C ASP A 193 -2.34 5.52 -7.76
N GLY A 194 -1.77 4.43 -7.23
CA GLY A 194 -1.82 4.08 -5.81
C GLY A 194 -1.91 2.56 -5.61
N LEU A 195 -2.58 2.13 -4.55
CA LEU A 195 -2.83 0.71 -4.26
C LEU A 195 -3.79 0.09 -5.30
N PRO A 196 -3.54 -1.16 -5.77
CA PRO A 196 -4.46 -1.87 -6.66
C PRO A 196 -5.86 -2.01 -6.05
N GLN A 197 -6.90 -1.95 -6.89
CA GLN A 197 -8.33 -2.04 -6.52
C GLN A 197 -8.85 -0.96 -5.54
N VAL A 198 -7.98 -0.13 -4.96
CA VAL A 198 -8.34 0.98 -4.05
C VAL A 198 -8.23 2.34 -4.74
N SER A 199 -7.20 2.52 -5.58
CA SER A 199 -6.90 3.78 -6.29
C SER A 199 -7.48 3.80 -7.71
N PRO A 200 -7.48 4.96 -8.42
CA PRO A 200 -7.95 5.03 -9.80
C PRO A 200 -7.07 4.22 -10.76
N LEU A 201 -7.68 3.40 -11.60
CA LEU A 201 -7.01 2.73 -12.73
C LEU A 201 -6.55 3.78 -13.75
N ILE A 202 -5.25 3.84 -14.05
CA ILE A 202 -4.71 4.68 -15.13
C ILE A 202 -5.09 4.08 -16.48
N GLY A 203 -4.81 2.79 -16.67
CA GLY A 203 -5.18 2.05 -17.87
C GLY A 203 -4.95 0.55 -17.72
N ARG A 204 -5.65 -0.22 -18.57
CA ARG A 204 -5.47 -1.66 -18.79
C ARG A 204 -4.81 -1.86 -20.15
N TYR A 205 -3.76 -2.67 -20.21
CA TYR A 205 -2.96 -2.87 -21.42
C TYR A 205 -2.82 -4.35 -21.75
N CYS A 206 -2.88 -4.69 -23.04
CA CYS A 206 -2.66 -6.04 -23.59
C CYS A 206 -2.26 -5.97 -25.08
N GLY A 207 -1.90 -7.10 -25.69
CA GLY A 207 -1.39 -7.13 -27.06
C GLY A 207 0.04 -6.60 -27.20
N THR A 208 0.40 -6.17 -28.42
CA THR A 208 1.75 -5.74 -28.84
C THR A 208 2.00 -4.23 -28.79
N LYS A 209 1.02 -3.45 -28.32
CA LYS A 209 1.08 -1.98 -28.31
C LYS A 209 1.76 -1.51 -27.03
N ILE A 210 2.97 -0.95 -27.15
CA ILE A 210 3.74 -0.44 -26.01
C ILE A 210 2.93 0.70 -25.33
N PRO A 211 2.65 0.61 -24.01
CA PRO A 211 1.94 1.66 -23.29
C PRO A 211 2.71 2.99 -23.28
N PRO A 212 2.01 4.15 -23.23
CA PRO A 212 2.65 5.46 -23.15
C PRO A 212 3.44 5.64 -21.83
N GLU A 213 4.35 6.62 -21.81
CA GLU A 213 5.04 7.03 -20.58
C GLU A 213 4.03 7.52 -19.51
N ILE A 214 4.21 7.06 -18.28
CA ILE A 214 3.34 7.38 -17.14
C ILE A 214 4.15 8.15 -16.10
N GLN A 215 3.69 9.37 -15.76
CA GLN A 215 4.30 10.25 -14.76
C GLN A 215 3.35 10.48 -13.59
N SER A 216 3.55 9.77 -12.46
CA SER A 216 2.74 9.91 -11.24
C SER A 216 3.44 10.75 -10.17
N SER A 217 2.67 11.57 -9.45
CA SER A 217 3.10 12.35 -8.27
C SER A 217 2.29 12.03 -7.01
N SER A 218 1.63 10.87 -6.97
CA SER A 218 0.81 10.41 -5.83
C SER A 218 1.63 9.70 -4.72
N GLY A 219 2.92 9.48 -4.95
CA GLY A 219 3.85 8.78 -4.05
C GLY A 219 3.84 7.26 -4.16
N LEU A 220 2.87 6.67 -4.86
CA LEU A 220 2.73 5.23 -5.04
C LEU A 220 2.20 4.92 -6.44
N LEU A 221 2.92 4.12 -7.22
CA LEU A 221 2.48 3.62 -8.52
C LEU A 221 2.51 2.09 -8.48
N SER A 222 1.39 1.43 -8.78
CA SER A 222 1.31 -0.04 -8.75
C SER A 222 0.94 -0.63 -10.10
N LEU A 223 1.46 -1.80 -10.41
CA LEU A 223 1.16 -2.58 -11.61
C LEU A 223 0.59 -3.94 -11.17
N SER A 224 -0.53 -4.37 -11.76
CA SER A 224 -1.12 -5.70 -11.55
C SER A 224 -1.10 -6.47 -12.86
N PHE A 225 -0.34 -7.55 -12.91
CA PHE A 225 -0.19 -8.40 -14.11
C PHE A 225 -0.97 -9.70 -13.90
N HIS A 226 -1.92 -9.95 -14.79
CA HIS A 226 -2.79 -11.12 -14.78
C HIS A 226 -2.62 -11.90 -16.08
N THR A 227 -2.62 -13.23 -15.96
CA THR A 227 -2.57 -14.14 -17.11
C THR A 227 -3.54 -15.30 -16.94
N ASP A 228 -4.02 -15.85 -18.05
CA ASP A 228 -5.01 -16.92 -18.07
C ASP A 228 -4.38 -18.34 -18.12
N MET A 229 -5.16 -19.37 -18.37
CA MET A 229 -4.72 -20.77 -18.42
C MET A 229 -3.92 -21.16 -19.69
N ALA A 230 -3.77 -20.28 -20.68
CA ALA A 230 -3.27 -20.59 -22.01
C ALA A 230 -2.44 -19.44 -22.64
N VAL A 231 -2.02 -19.64 -23.90
CA VAL A 231 -1.43 -18.67 -24.85
C VAL A 231 -0.45 -17.62 -24.28
N ALA A 232 0.69 -18.06 -23.78
CA ALA A 232 1.73 -17.12 -23.33
C ALA A 232 2.49 -16.45 -24.49
N LYS A 233 2.82 -15.18 -24.29
CA LYS A 233 3.63 -14.30 -25.16
C LYS A 233 4.97 -13.95 -24.50
N ASP A 234 5.74 -13.06 -25.12
CA ASP A 234 7.10 -12.70 -24.69
C ASP A 234 7.10 -11.78 -23.44
N GLY A 235 5.96 -11.20 -23.06
CA GLY A 235 5.78 -10.47 -21.81
C GLY A 235 6.14 -8.99 -21.90
N PHE A 236 6.62 -8.41 -20.81
CA PHE A 236 6.99 -6.99 -20.76
C PHE A 236 8.26 -6.74 -19.96
N SER A 237 8.97 -5.68 -20.36
CA SER A 237 10.05 -5.10 -19.57
C SER A 237 9.88 -3.58 -19.56
N ALA A 238 9.85 -3.00 -18.36
CA ALA A 238 9.65 -1.59 -18.10
C ALA A 238 10.73 -1.07 -17.15
N ARG A 239 11.14 0.19 -17.31
CA ARG A 239 12.00 0.88 -16.36
C ARG A 239 11.22 1.97 -15.63
N TYR A 240 11.53 2.14 -14.35
CA TYR A 240 11.03 3.27 -13.58
C TYR A 240 12.20 4.13 -13.08
N ASN A 241 11.95 5.42 -12.90
CA ASN A 241 12.88 6.40 -12.36
C ASN A 241 12.15 7.40 -11.47
N MET A 242 12.73 7.73 -10.33
CA MET A 242 12.23 8.69 -9.35
C MET A 242 13.02 9.99 -9.50
N THR A 243 12.33 11.10 -9.75
CA THR A 243 12.96 12.43 -9.90
C THR A 243 12.48 13.36 -8.81
N HIS A 244 13.41 14.08 -8.17
CA HIS A 244 13.05 15.07 -7.14
C HIS A 244 12.25 16.23 -7.76
N LYS A 245 11.16 16.62 -7.10
CA LYS A 245 10.27 17.68 -7.54
C LYS A 245 10.84 19.06 -7.17
N GLU A 246 11.23 19.84 -8.18
CA GLU A 246 11.66 21.24 -7.99
C GLU A 246 10.44 22.16 -7.92
N VAL A 247 10.06 22.59 -6.71
CA VAL A 247 9.01 23.57 -6.49
C VAL A 247 9.63 24.97 -6.49
N THR A 248 9.27 25.80 -7.48
CA THR A 248 9.74 27.20 -7.57
C THR A 248 8.84 28.13 -6.76
N ASP A 249 9.43 29.13 -6.09
CA ASP A 249 8.67 30.10 -5.27
C ASP A 249 7.63 30.90 -6.07
N SER A 250 7.86 31.09 -7.37
CA SER A 250 6.95 31.79 -8.29
C SER A 250 6.08 30.82 -9.11
N PHE A 251 5.31 29.96 -8.43
CA PHE A 251 4.44 29.00 -9.11
C PHE A 251 3.24 29.67 -9.82
N HIS A 252 3.08 29.37 -11.11
CA HIS A 252 1.93 29.76 -11.92
C HIS A 252 1.33 28.55 -12.64
N CYS A 253 0.08 28.20 -12.29
CA CYS A 253 -0.67 27.10 -12.91
C CYS A 253 -1.17 27.46 -14.32
N SER A 254 -0.27 27.64 -15.27
CA SER A 254 -0.56 27.98 -16.66
C SER A 254 0.41 27.33 -17.64
N MET A 255 0.89 26.13 -17.32
CA MET A 255 1.79 25.35 -18.16
C MET A 255 0.99 24.59 -19.23
N ALA A 256 1.55 24.42 -20.44
CA ALA A 256 0.95 23.58 -21.47
C ALA A 256 0.97 22.11 -21.02
N LEU A 257 -0.17 21.42 -21.10
CA LEU A 257 -0.33 20.06 -20.56
C LEU A 257 0.21 18.97 -21.50
N GLY A 258 0.31 19.23 -22.81
CA GLY A 258 1.13 18.39 -23.69
C GLY A 258 0.61 18.12 -25.10
N MET A 259 -0.36 18.87 -25.63
CA MET A 259 -0.85 18.65 -27.00
C MET A 259 0.23 18.99 -28.03
N GLU A 260 0.86 20.17 -27.93
CA GLU A 260 1.90 20.60 -28.88
C GLU A 260 3.23 19.86 -28.67
N SER A 261 3.60 19.60 -27.41
CA SER A 261 4.90 18.99 -27.06
C SER A 261 4.95 17.46 -27.17
N GLY A 262 3.83 16.79 -27.47
CA GLY A 262 3.76 15.33 -27.54
C GLY A 262 3.68 14.61 -26.19
N LYS A 263 3.77 15.31 -25.05
CA LYS A 263 3.63 14.73 -23.71
C LYS A 263 2.27 14.07 -23.47
N ILE A 264 1.21 14.57 -24.11
CA ILE A 264 -0.05 13.84 -24.26
C ILE A 264 0.12 12.96 -25.48
N SER A 265 0.14 11.64 -25.30
CA SER A 265 0.29 10.65 -26.38
C SER A 265 -0.93 10.63 -27.32
N ASP A 266 -0.80 10.06 -28.51
CA ASP A 266 -1.92 9.97 -29.46
C ASP A 266 -3.09 9.11 -28.93
N ASP A 267 -2.80 8.13 -28.07
CA ASP A 267 -3.79 7.24 -27.45
C ASP A 267 -4.67 7.94 -26.42
N GLN A 268 -4.15 9.01 -25.82
CA GLN A 268 -4.90 9.86 -24.91
C GLN A 268 -5.88 10.79 -25.64
N ILE A 269 -5.84 10.86 -26.98
CA ILE A 269 -6.65 11.78 -27.79
C ILE A 269 -7.69 10.99 -28.60
N SER A 270 -8.95 11.05 -28.17
CA SER A 270 -10.09 10.38 -28.84
C SER A 270 -11.15 11.40 -29.26
N ALA A 271 -12.14 10.99 -30.06
CA ALA A 271 -13.22 11.87 -30.49
C ALA A 271 -14.54 11.10 -30.65
N SER A 272 -15.66 11.82 -30.74
CA SER A 272 -16.97 11.23 -31.05
C SER A 272 -16.97 10.50 -32.40
N THR A 273 -16.40 11.16 -33.42
CA THR A 273 -16.24 10.66 -34.78
C THR A 273 -15.01 11.31 -35.42
N THR A 274 -14.61 10.82 -36.60
CA THR A 274 -13.55 11.41 -37.43
C THR A 274 -13.97 11.36 -38.89
N PHE A 275 -13.48 12.31 -39.70
CA PHE A 275 -13.75 12.32 -41.14
C PHE A 275 -13.17 11.05 -41.82
N TYR A 276 -13.93 10.51 -42.77
CA TYR A 276 -13.72 9.15 -43.32
C TYR A 276 -12.46 8.97 -44.17
N ASP A 277 -11.80 10.06 -44.58
CA ASP A 277 -10.63 10.01 -45.46
C ASP A 277 -9.29 9.81 -44.72
N SER A 278 -9.33 9.65 -43.39
CA SER A 278 -8.18 9.48 -42.50
C SER A 278 -7.17 10.65 -42.49
N ARG A 279 -7.54 11.83 -42.99
CA ARG A 279 -6.69 13.05 -42.99
C ARG A 279 -7.13 14.13 -42.01
N TRP A 280 -8.10 13.82 -41.15
CA TRP A 280 -8.62 14.71 -40.10
C TRP A 280 -8.84 14.00 -38.75
N LEU A 281 -7.88 13.14 -38.40
CA LEU A 281 -7.87 12.27 -37.22
C LEU A 281 -7.72 13.07 -35.91
N PRO A 282 -8.13 12.51 -34.75
CA PRO A 282 -7.97 13.16 -33.45
C PRO A 282 -6.53 13.58 -33.14
N ARG A 283 -5.53 12.77 -33.52
CA ARG A 283 -4.09 13.09 -33.35
C ARG A 283 -3.64 14.36 -34.07
N GLN A 284 -4.34 14.79 -35.13
CA GLN A 284 -4.03 16.02 -35.86
C GLN A 284 -4.58 17.28 -35.14
N ALA A 285 -5.30 17.13 -34.02
CA ALA A 285 -5.81 18.25 -33.22
C ALA A 285 -4.77 18.93 -32.32
N ARG A 286 -3.49 18.58 -32.40
CA ARG A 286 -2.41 19.24 -31.66
C ARG A 286 -2.27 20.69 -32.12
N LEU A 287 -2.09 21.63 -31.18
CA LEU A 287 -1.83 23.03 -31.50
C LEU A 287 -0.62 23.16 -32.44
N ASN A 288 -0.68 24.12 -33.36
CA ASN A 288 0.36 24.37 -34.38
C ASN A 288 0.72 23.17 -35.29
N ASN A 289 -0.05 22.07 -35.27
CA ASN A 289 0.14 20.97 -36.22
C ASN A 289 0.04 21.48 -37.67
N ASP A 290 1.05 21.15 -38.48
CA ASP A 290 1.13 21.50 -39.90
C ASP A 290 0.19 20.69 -40.79
N ASP A 291 -0.37 19.57 -40.30
CA ASP A 291 -1.16 18.63 -41.08
C ASP A 291 -2.65 18.63 -40.72
N ASN A 292 -3.41 19.50 -41.40
CA ASN A 292 -4.85 19.69 -41.24
C ASN A 292 -5.24 19.93 -39.76
N ALA A 293 -6.25 19.23 -39.24
CA ALA A 293 -6.78 19.31 -37.87
C ALA A 293 -7.67 18.10 -37.60
N TRP A 294 -8.26 17.98 -36.40
CA TRP A 294 -9.42 17.08 -36.24
C TRP A 294 -10.69 17.69 -36.84
N THR A 295 -11.44 16.85 -37.57
CA THR A 295 -12.79 17.11 -38.08
C THR A 295 -13.65 15.86 -37.87
N PRO A 296 -14.86 15.96 -37.29
CA PRO A 296 -15.80 14.85 -37.14
C PRO A 296 -16.35 14.34 -38.49
N SER A 297 -17.09 13.24 -38.47
CA SER A 297 -17.78 12.74 -39.69
C SER A 297 -18.96 13.61 -40.11
N GLU A 298 -19.61 14.30 -39.16
CA GLU A 298 -20.71 15.24 -39.40
C GLU A 298 -20.51 16.54 -38.61
N ASP A 299 -20.78 17.68 -39.24
CA ASP A 299 -20.74 19.00 -38.60
C ASP A 299 -21.94 19.19 -37.66
N SER A 300 -21.80 18.77 -36.40
CA SER A 300 -22.88 18.76 -35.41
C SER A 300 -22.42 19.29 -34.04
N ASN A 301 -23.31 19.98 -33.33
CA ASN A 301 -23.04 20.48 -31.97
C ASN A 301 -23.07 19.37 -30.89
N LYS A 302 -23.28 18.12 -31.31
CA LYS A 302 -23.15 16.91 -30.50
C LYS A 302 -21.73 16.34 -30.52
N GLU A 303 -20.92 16.70 -31.52
CA GLU A 303 -19.56 16.18 -31.64
C GLU A 303 -18.66 16.69 -30.51
N TYR A 304 -17.59 15.95 -30.26
CA TYR A 304 -16.56 16.30 -29.29
C TYR A 304 -15.21 15.71 -29.67
N ILE A 305 -14.15 16.42 -29.32
CA ILE A 305 -12.82 15.83 -29.13
C ILE A 305 -12.54 15.72 -27.64
N GLN A 306 -11.88 14.65 -27.24
CA GLN A 306 -11.62 14.23 -25.87
C GLN A 306 -10.12 14.03 -25.66
N VAL A 307 -9.64 14.42 -24.47
CA VAL A 307 -8.31 14.10 -23.97
C VAL A 307 -8.43 13.41 -22.61
N ASP A 308 -7.74 12.28 -22.43
CA ASP A 308 -7.46 11.69 -21.12
C ASP A 308 -6.09 12.17 -20.61
N LEU A 309 -6.09 12.97 -19.54
CA LEU A 309 -4.87 13.46 -18.90
C LEU A 309 -4.18 12.42 -18.00
N GLN A 310 -4.74 11.19 -17.92
CA GLN A 310 -4.38 10.04 -17.07
C GLN A 310 -4.54 10.29 -15.56
N PHE A 311 -4.12 11.46 -15.11
CA PHE A 311 -4.14 11.92 -13.72
C PHE A 311 -5.10 13.10 -13.55
N LEU A 312 -5.51 13.35 -12.30
CA LEU A 312 -6.33 14.52 -11.96
C LEU A 312 -5.46 15.80 -12.02
N LYS A 313 -5.71 16.67 -13.01
CA LYS A 313 -4.96 17.92 -13.21
C LYS A 313 -5.86 19.14 -13.05
N VAL A 314 -5.26 20.29 -12.72
CA VAL A 314 -5.95 21.58 -12.64
C VAL A 314 -5.98 22.19 -14.05
N LEU A 315 -7.16 22.37 -14.64
CA LEU A 315 -7.35 23.03 -15.93
C LEU A 315 -7.64 24.53 -15.73
N THR A 316 -6.78 25.38 -16.29
CA THR A 316 -6.85 26.87 -16.17
C THR A 316 -7.03 27.59 -17.49
N GLY A 317 -6.77 26.95 -18.63
CA GLY A 317 -6.96 27.55 -19.95
C GLY A 317 -7.07 26.54 -21.08
N ILE A 318 -7.62 26.98 -22.21
CA ILE A 318 -7.73 26.23 -23.46
C ILE A 318 -7.39 27.19 -24.59
N ALA A 319 -6.38 26.87 -25.40
CA ALA A 319 -6.11 27.59 -26.64
C ALA A 319 -6.67 26.81 -27.82
N THR A 320 -7.30 27.49 -28.79
CA THR A 320 -7.82 26.86 -30.00
C THR A 320 -7.30 27.53 -31.27
N GLN A 321 -7.25 26.75 -32.34
CA GLN A 321 -6.93 27.12 -33.72
C GLN A 321 -7.88 26.40 -34.68
N GLY A 322 -8.13 26.99 -35.85
CA GLY A 322 -8.75 26.27 -36.98
C GLY A 322 -7.72 25.53 -37.82
N ALA A 323 -8.04 25.30 -39.10
CA ALA A 323 -7.10 24.78 -40.10
C ALA A 323 -7.41 25.29 -41.52
N VAL A 324 -6.41 25.15 -42.40
CA VAL A 324 -6.57 25.26 -43.84
C VAL A 324 -6.31 23.88 -44.43
N SER A 325 -7.28 23.32 -45.16
CA SER A 325 -7.14 22.02 -45.84
C SER A 325 -5.98 22.08 -46.84
N LYS A 326 -5.00 21.19 -46.71
CA LYS A 326 -3.88 21.08 -47.67
C LYS A 326 -4.37 20.83 -49.09
N GLU A 327 -5.40 20.01 -49.22
CA GLU A 327 -5.95 19.50 -50.48
C GLU A 327 -6.78 20.55 -51.23
N THR A 328 -7.53 21.38 -50.49
CA THR A 328 -8.53 22.30 -51.08
C THR A 328 -8.26 23.77 -50.83
N GLN A 329 -7.28 24.11 -49.99
CA GLN A 329 -6.94 25.47 -49.55
C GLN A 329 -8.13 26.23 -48.92
N LYS A 330 -9.17 25.51 -48.49
CA LYS A 330 -10.31 26.07 -47.77
C LYS A 330 -10.00 26.20 -46.28
N SER A 331 -10.44 27.31 -45.69
CA SER A 331 -10.34 27.58 -44.25
C SER A 331 -11.54 27.01 -43.49
N TYR A 332 -11.27 26.38 -42.36
CA TYR A 332 -12.26 25.78 -41.46
C TYR A 332 -11.90 26.14 -40.02
N TYR A 333 -12.87 26.51 -39.18
CA TYR A 333 -12.61 26.84 -37.78
C TYR A 333 -13.88 26.88 -36.93
N VAL A 334 -13.73 26.48 -35.66
CA VAL A 334 -14.74 26.64 -34.61
C VAL A 334 -14.75 28.09 -34.11
N THR A 335 -15.94 28.70 -34.04
CA THR A 335 -16.14 30.08 -33.58
C THR A 335 -16.65 30.16 -32.13
N THR A 336 -17.37 29.13 -31.66
CA THR A 336 -17.69 28.97 -30.23
C THR A 336 -17.73 27.49 -29.82
N PHE A 337 -17.38 27.21 -28.56
CA PHE A 337 -17.45 25.86 -27.97
C PHE A 337 -17.96 25.86 -26.52
N LYS A 338 -18.31 24.67 -26.03
CA LYS A 338 -18.52 24.35 -24.61
C LYS A 338 -17.43 23.40 -24.13
N LEU A 339 -17.12 23.49 -22.85
CA LEU A 339 -16.22 22.59 -22.13
C LEU A 339 -17.05 21.56 -21.35
N GLU A 340 -16.70 20.29 -21.50
CA GLU A 340 -17.15 19.19 -20.64
C GLU A 340 -15.93 18.55 -19.94
N VAL A 341 -16.10 18.15 -18.67
CA VAL A 341 -15.04 17.54 -17.87
C VAL A 341 -15.57 16.36 -17.07
N SER A 342 -14.68 15.41 -16.74
CA SER A 342 -14.99 14.23 -15.92
C SER A 342 -13.74 13.77 -15.14
N THR A 343 -13.94 13.09 -14.00
CA THR A 343 -12.85 12.39 -13.29
C THR A 343 -12.65 10.95 -13.75
N ASN A 344 -13.69 10.29 -14.29
CA ASN A 344 -13.72 8.86 -14.59
C ASN A 344 -14.06 8.51 -16.05
N GLY A 345 -14.46 9.48 -16.87
CA GLY A 345 -14.85 9.26 -18.28
C GLY A 345 -16.29 8.76 -18.48
N GLU A 346 -16.98 8.39 -17.39
CA GLU A 346 -18.39 7.97 -17.36
C GLU A 346 -19.31 9.15 -16.99
N ASP A 347 -18.98 9.88 -15.93
CA ASP A 347 -19.80 10.95 -15.35
C ASP A 347 -19.31 12.33 -15.81
N TRP A 348 -20.09 13.00 -16.67
CA TRP A 348 -19.67 14.26 -17.32
C TRP A 348 -20.37 15.50 -16.75
N MET A 349 -19.61 16.58 -16.55
CA MET A 349 -20.12 17.92 -16.24
C MET A 349 -19.85 18.90 -17.37
N VAL A 350 -20.91 19.56 -17.87
CA VAL A 350 -20.77 20.76 -18.71
C VAL A 350 -20.36 21.94 -17.84
N TYR A 351 -19.23 22.59 -18.17
CA TYR A 351 -18.71 23.73 -17.40
C TYR A 351 -19.70 24.91 -17.37
N ARG A 352 -19.86 25.51 -16.20
CA ARG A 352 -20.81 26.60 -15.92
C ARG A 352 -20.07 27.82 -15.38
N HIS A 353 -20.59 29.00 -15.71
CA HIS A 353 -20.18 30.25 -15.09
C HIS A 353 -21.44 31.06 -14.79
N GLY A 354 -21.78 31.16 -13.51
CA GLY A 354 -23.14 31.52 -13.08
C GLY A 354 -24.13 30.36 -13.30
N LYS A 355 -25.39 30.67 -13.65
CA LYS A 355 -26.46 29.65 -13.77
C LYS A 355 -26.37 28.79 -15.05
N ASN A 356 -25.81 29.36 -16.12
CA ASN A 356 -25.86 28.78 -17.47
C ASN A 356 -24.54 28.08 -17.83
N HIS A 357 -24.59 27.21 -18.86
CA HIS A 357 -23.38 26.67 -19.48
C HIS A 357 -22.51 27.82 -20.00
N LYS A 358 -21.20 27.75 -19.73
CA LYS A 358 -20.25 28.73 -20.28
C LYS A 358 -20.00 28.42 -21.75
N ILE A 359 -20.29 29.39 -22.60
CA ILE A 359 -19.84 29.40 -24.00
C ILE A 359 -18.51 30.16 -24.05
N PHE A 360 -17.53 29.55 -24.71
CA PHE A 360 -16.23 30.14 -25.00
C PHE A 360 -16.22 30.66 -26.44
N HIS A 361 -15.63 31.84 -26.65
CA HIS A 361 -15.43 32.41 -27.98
C HIS A 361 -14.08 31.93 -28.50
N ALA A 362 -14.08 31.27 -29.65
CA ALA A 362 -12.91 30.69 -30.26
C ALA A 362 -12.46 31.55 -31.45
N ASN A 363 -12.15 30.92 -32.57
CA ASN A 363 -11.37 31.53 -33.63
C ASN A 363 -12.21 32.41 -34.58
N THR A 364 -11.56 33.43 -35.11
CA THR A 364 -12.10 34.34 -36.14
C THR A 364 -11.59 34.03 -37.55
N ASP A 365 -10.59 33.15 -37.65
CA ASP A 365 -9.83 32.75 -38.82
C ASP A 365 -9.19 31.36 -38.56
N PRO A 366 -8.54 30.70 -39.54
CA PRO A 366 -8.02 29.34 -39.34
C PRO A 366 -6.63 29.24 -38.68
N ALA A 367 -5.91 30.35 -38.45
CA ALA A 367 -4.49 30.34 -38.13
C ALA A 367 -4.16 30.90 -36.74
N GLU A 368 -4.81 31.98 -36.31
CA GLU A 368 -4.50 32.63 -35.04
C GLU A 368 -4.89 31.76 -33.83
N VAL A 369 -4.05 31.77 -32.79
CA VAL A 369 -4.29 31.05 -31.53
C VAL A 369 -5.18 31.90 -30.62
N VAL A 370 -6.36 31.38 -30.26
CA VAL A 370 -7.27 32.05 -29.31
C VAL A 370 -7.23 31.35 -27.95
N LEU A 371 -6.55 31.97 -26.98
CA LEU A 371 -6.46 31.49 -25.60
C LEU A 371 -7.68 31.94 -24.77
N ASN A 372 -8.49 30.98 -24.34
CA ASN A 372 -9.56 31.18 -23.36
C ASN A 372 -9.08 30.75 -21.97
N ARG A 373 -9.01 31.69 -21.01
CA ARG A 373 -8.84 31.35 -19.59
C ARG A 373 -10.15 30.81 -19.01
N VAL A 374 -10.06 29.76 -18.20
CA VAL A 374 -11.18 29.19 -17.44
C VAL A 374 -11.39 30.07 -16.20
N PRO A 375 -12.53 30.79 -16.04
CA PRO A 375 -12.68 31.82 -15.00
C PRO A 375 -12.55 31.31 -13.55
N GLN A 376 -12.95 30.06 -13.32
CA GLN A 376 -12.74 29.30 -12.10
C GLN A 376 -12.08 27.98 -12.50
N PRO A 377 -10.78 27.77 -12.19
CA PRO A 377 -10.06 26.54 -12.50
C PRO A 377 -10.82 25.29 -12.05
N VAL A 378 -10.75 24.24 -12.85
CA VAL A 378 -11.49 22.99 -12.62
C VAL A 378 -10.55 21.81 -12.56
N LEU A 379 -10.76 20.90 -11.61
CA LEU A 379 -10.04 19.63 -11.55
C LEU A 379 -10.70 18.63 -12.49
N ALA A 380 -9.91 18.03 -13.38
CA ALA A 380 -10.38 17.05 -14.37
C ALA A 380 -9.27 16.05 -14.72
N ARG A 381 -9.68 14.82 -15.06
CA ARG A 381 -8.83 13.86 -15.77
C ARG A 381 -9.19 13.87 -17.26
N PHE A 382 -10.48 13.76 -17.57
CA PHE A 382 -10.97 13.79 -18.93
C PHE A 382 -11.49 15.18 -19.30
N VAL A 383 -11.10 15.68 -20.47
CA VAL A 383 -11.49 16.98 -21.00
C VAL A 383 -12.13 16.80 -22.37
N ARG A 384 -13.34 17.36 -22.58
CA ARG A 384 -14.05 17.38 -23.86
C ARG A 384 -14.27 18.81 -24.35
N ILE A 385 -13.89 19.08 -25.59
CA ILE A 385 -14.23 20.31 -26.31
C ILE A 385 -15.39 20.01 -27.25
N ARG A 386 -16.52 20.72 -27.09
CA ARG A 386 -17.74 20.55 -27.90
C ARG A 386 -18.00 21.78 -28.76
N PRO A 387 -17.69 21.75 -30.06
CA PRO A 387 -18.04 22.83 -30.99
C PRO A 387 -19.52 23.17 -30.91
N GLN A 388 -19.87 24.45 -30.98
CA GLN A 388 -21.26 24.93 -30.96
C GLN A 388 -21.59 25.74 -32.22
N THR A 389 -20.63 26.54 -32.70
CA THR A 389 -20.71 27.24 -33.99
C THR A 389 -19.34 27.21 -34.66
N TRP A 390 -19.31 27.25 -35.98
CA TRP A 390 -18.11 27.14 -36.82
C TRP A 390 -18.29 27.87 -38.15
N ARG A 391 -17.22 28.02 -38.93
CA ARG A 391 -17.26 28.55 -40.30
C ARG A 391 -16.74 27.50 -41.28
N ASN A 392 -17.48 27.30 -42.37
CA ASN A 392 -17.28 26.29 -43.43
C ASN A 392 -17.35 24.81 -42.98
N GLY A 393 -17.02 24.51 -41.73
CA GLY A 393 -17.09 23.19 -41.09
C GLY A 393 -16.30 23.17 -39.78
N ILE A 394 -16.42 22.10 -39.00
CA ILE A 394 -15.66 21.91 -37.76
C ILE A 394 -14.23 21.49 -38.12
N ALA A 395 -13.26 22.33 -37.80
CA ALA A 395 -11.86 21.95 -37.72
C ALA A 395 -11.25 22.56 -36.46
N LEU A 396 -10.52 21.76 -35.70
CA LEU A 396 -9.95 22.17 -34.42
C LEU A 396 -8.53 21.62 -34.19
N ARG A 397 -7.62 22.55 -33.89
CA ARG A 397 -6.34 22.30 -33.21
C ARG A 397 -6.39 22.99 -31.85
N PHE A 398 -5.82 22.41 -30.79
CA PHE A 398 -5.90 22.99 -29.45
C PHE A 398 -4.74 22.58 -28.52
N GLU A 399 -4.56 23.35 -27.45
CA GLU A 399 -3.70 23.04 -26.30
C GLU A 399 -4.48 23.30 -25.00
N LEU A 400 -4.19 22.49 -23.98
CA LEU A 400 -4.75 22.61 -22.64
C LEU A 400 -3.71 23.21 -21.71
N TYR A 401 -4.11 24.16 -20.86
CA TYR A 401 -3.22 24.84 -19.92
C TYR A 401 -3.64 24.54 -18.48
N GLY A 402 -2.65 24.31 -17.62
CA GLY A 402 -2.89 23.85 -16.27
C GLY A 402 -1.63 23.59 -15.45
N CYS A 403 -1.77 22.67 -14.49
CA CYS A 403 -0.70 22.14 -13.64
C CYS A 403 -1.15 20.83 -12.96
N GLN A 404 -0.23 20.11 -12.33
CA GLN A 404 -0.56 19.08 -11.34
C GLN A 404 -0.99 19.74 -10.01
N ILE A 405 -1.73 19.00 -9.19
CA ILE A 405 -2.15 19.46 -7.85
C ILE A 405 -0.92 19.69 -6.94
N THR A 406 0.05 18.79 -7.04
CA THR A 406 1.28 18.75 -6.24
C THR A 406 2.32 19.78 -6.66
N ASP A 407 2.15 20.47 -7.80
CA ASP A 407 3.09 21.52 -8.25
C ASP A 407 3.02 22.79 -7.37
N ALA A 408 1.93 22.97 -6.63
CA ALA A 408 1.80 24.06 -5.67
C ALA A 408 2.54 23.72 -4.35
N PRO A 409 3.24 24.68 -3.72
CA PRO A 409 3.98 24.42 -2.48
C PRO A 409 3.06 23.91 -1.36
N CYS A 410 3.53 22.90 -0.62
CA CYS A 410 2.77 22.24 0.46
C CYS A 410 1.37 21.75 0.05
N SER A 411 1.26 21.16 -1.16
CA SER A 411 -0.01 20.66 -1.72
C SER A 411 0.07 19.18 -2.11
N ASP A 412 0.84 18.40 -1.36
CA ASP A 412 0.97 16.95 -1.54
C ASP A 412 -0.33 16.24 -1.14
N LEU A 413 -0.72 15.21 -1.90
CA LEU A 413 -1.89 14.36 -1.60
C LEU A 413 -1.59 13.52 -0.36
N GLN A 414 -2.44 13.56 0.68
CA GLN A 414 -2.16 12.87 1.95
C GLN A 414 -2.60 11.39 2.00
N GLY A 415 -2.98 10.81 0.86
CA GLY A 415 -3.10 9.36 0.69
C GLY A 415 -4.52 8.78 0.66
N LEU A 416 -5.57 9.62 0.60
CA LEU A 416 -6.93 9.11 0.43
C LEU A 416 -7.16 8.56 -0.98
N LEU A 417 -6.73 9.29 -2.01
CA LEU A 417 -6.84 8.89 -3.42
C LEU A 417 -5.94 7.68 -3.75
N SER A 418 -4.69 7.69 -3.28
CA SER A 418 -3.72 6.63 -3.58
C SER A 418 -3.84 5.39 -2.70
N GLY A 419 -4.65 5.43 -1.64
CA GLY A 419 -4.80 4.31 -0.70
C GLY A 419 -3.74 4.24 0.41
N LEU A 420 -2.69 5.08 0.36
CA LEU A 420 -1.62 5.13 1.37
C LEU A 420 -2.13 5.43 2.79
N LEU A 421 -3.25 6.15 2.91
CA LEU A 421 -3.98 6.34 4.17
C LEU A 421 -4.98 5.19 4.32
N PRO A 422 -4.76 4.17 5.17
CA PRO A 422 -5.66 3.00 5.34
C PRO A 422 -7.07 3.36 5.83
N ASP A 423 -8.05 2.50 5.49
CA ASP A 423 -9.46 2.70 5.85
C ASP A 423 -9.71 2.90 7.35
N ALA A 424 -8.87 2.30 8.22
CA ALA A 424 -8.94 2.46 9.67
C ALA A 424 -8.73 3.91 10.16
N GLN A 425 -8.13 4.78 9.34
CA GLN A 425 -7.92 6.20 9.63
C GLN A 425 -9.05 7.11 9.12
N ILE A 426 -10.05 6.54 8.44
CA ILE A 426 -11.22 7.26 7.93
C ILE A 426 -12.41 6.94 8.84
N SER A 427 -13.01 7.98 9.43
CA SER A 427 -14.16 7.83 10.35
C SER A 427 -15.23 8.89 10.08
N ALA A 428 -16.46 8.61 10.48
CA ALA A 428 -17.58 9.53 10.28
C ALA A 428 -18.50 9.56 11.51
N SER A 429 -19.29 10.63 11.63
CA SER A 429 -20.34 10.78 12.64
C SER A 429 -21.38 9.67 12.59
N SER A 430 -21.81 9.31 11.39
CA SER A 430 -22.82 8.30 11.10
C SER A 430 -22.66 7.77 9.67
N SER A 431 -23.32 6.65 9.37
CA SER A 431 -23.36 6.06 8.03
C SER A 431 -24.75 5.51 7.74
N ARG A 432 -25.24 5.67 6.50
CA ARG A 432 -26.53 5.12 6.06
C ARG A 432 -26.50 3.60 5.96
N ASP A 433 -25.36 3.05 5.57
CA ASP A 433 -25.23 1.63 5.26
C ASP A 433 -24.82 0.86 6.53
N MET A 434 -25.51 -0.25 6.82
CA MET A 434 -25.34 -1.03 8.07
C MET A 434 -23.92 -1.60 8.25
N VAL A 435 -23.20 -1.80 7.15
CA VAL A 435 -21.76 -2.09 7.12
C VAL A 435 -21.09 -0.98 6.31
N TRP A 436 -20.59 0.03 7.01
CA TRP A 436 -19.88 1.15 6.40
C TRP A 436 -18.50 0.71 5.90
N ASN A 437 -18.20 0.98 4.62
CA ASN A 437 -16.86 0.85 4.06
C ASN A 437 -16.20 2.24 3.98
N PRO A 438 -15.19 2.56 4.83
CA PRO A 438 -14.56 3.88 4.84
C PRO A 438 -13.86 4.25 3.54
N GLY A 439 -13.35 3.26 2.79
CA GLY A 439 -12.75 3.47 1.48
C GLY A 439 -13.70 4.10 0.45
N THR A 440 -15.01 4.02 0.67
CA THR A 440 -15.97 4.72 -0.20
C THR A 440 -15.89 6.25 -0.09
N ALA A 441 -15.27 6.81 0.94
CA ALA A 441 -15.07 8.26 1.08
C ALA A 441 -13.86 8.82 0.30
N ARG A 442 -13.06 7.97 -0.36
CA ARG A 442 -11.84 8.36 -1.08
C ARG A 442 -12.16 9.16 -2.36
N LEU A 443 -11.41 10.24 -2.58
CA LEU A 443 -11.49 11.08 -3.79
C LEU A 443 -11.27 10.27 -5.08
N VAL A 444 -12.16 10.43 -6.07
CA VAL A 444 -12.19 9.78 -7.39
C VAL A 444 -12.32 8.26 -7.37
N ALA A 445 -11.47 7.57 -6.62
CA ALA A 445 -11.34 6.12 -6.62
C ALA A 445 -12.63 5.37 -6.25
N SER A 446 -13.42 5.93 -5.34
CA SER A 446 -14.72 5.35 -4.97
C SER A 446 -15.79 5.62 -6.03
N ARG A 447 -16.47 4.55 -6.48
CA ARG A 447 -17.71 4.62 -7.29
C ARG A 447 -18.94 5.14 -6.52
N SER A 448 -18.82 5.38 -5.20
CA SER A 448 -19.88 5.85 -4.31
C SER A 448 -19.41 7.08 -3.49
N GLY A 449 -19.67 7.12 -2.19
CA GLY A 449 -19.26 8.19 -1.28
C GLY A 449 -19.78 7.99 0.14
N TRP A 450 -19.38 8.86 1.06
CA TRP A 450 -19.98 8.94 2.38
C TRP A 450 -21.39 9.52 2.33
N PHE A 451 -22.33 8.78 2.90
CA PHE A 451 -23.72 9.17 3.16
C PHE A 451 -24.00 8.98 4.66
N PRO A 452 -24.38 10.03 5.41
CA PRO A 452 -24.72 9.91 6.83
C PRO A 452 -26.05 9.16 7.02
N ALA A 453 -26.28 8.66 8.24
CA ALA A 453 -27.46 7.86 8.59
C ALA A 453 -28.80 8.62 8.46
N PRO A 454 -28.94 9.88 8.92
CA PRO A 454 -30.20 10.58 8.84
C PRO A 454 -30.54 10.96 7.38
N ALA A 455 -31.74 10.59 6.93
CA ALA A 455 -32.24 10.98 5.62
C ALA A 455 -32.44 12.51 5.47
N GLN A 456 -32.53 13.25 6.59
CA GLN A 456 -32.54 14.71 6.68
C GLN A 456 -31.62 15.14 7.83
N PRO A 457 -30.31 15.26 7.61
CA PRO A 457 -29.35 15.61 8.65
C PRO A 457 -29.45 17.10 9.02
N LEU A 458 -29.09 17.45 10.26
CA LEU A 458 -28.98 18.83 10.71
C LEU A 458 -27.63 19.42 10.30
N ALA A 459 -27.63 20.70 9.93
CA ALA A 459 -26.44 21.39 9.44
C ALA A 459 -25.38 21.51 10.54
N GLY A 460 -24.17 21.01 10.29
CA GLY A 460 -23.05 21.05 11.23
C GLY A 460 -23.02 19.97 12.31
N GLU A 461 -23.98 19.03 12.34
CA GLU A 461 -23.93 17.87 13.26
C GLU A 461 -23.13 16.70 12.68
N GLU A 462 -23.38 16.37 11.40
CA GLU A 462 -22.65 15.32 10.69
C GLU A 462 -21.22 15.77 10.33
N TRP A 463 -20.26 14.84 10.36
CA TRP A 463 -18.88 15.07 9.98
C TRP A 463 -18.21 13.83 9.36
N LEU A 464 -17.29 14.09 8.45
CA LEU A 464 -16.31 13.12 7.97
C LEU A 464 -14.93 13.50 8.52
N GLN A 465 -14.21 12.54 9.08
CA GLN A 465 -12.90 12.70 9.72
C GLN A 465 -11.83 11.87 9.01
N VAL A 466 -10.65 12.47 8.90
CA VAL A 466 -9.43 11.85 8.41
C VAL A 466 -8.36 11.99 9.50
N ASP A 467 -7.73 10.87 9.89
CA ASP A 467 -6.52 10.84 10.72
C ASP A 467 -5.30 10.69 9.80
N LEU A 468 -4.41 11.68 9.77
CA LEU A 468 -3.19 11.67 8.96
C LEU A 468 -2.07 10.80 9.58
N GLY A 469 -2.31 10.18 10.75
CA GLY A 469 -1.40 9.30 11.48
C GLY A 469 -0.24 10.02 12.18
N VAL A 470 0.20 11.14 11.62
CA VAL A 470 1.20 12.04 12.20
C VAL A 470 0.76 13.50 12.00
N PRO A 471 1.24 14.44 12.84
CA PRO A 471 1.04 15.87 12.60
C PRO A 471 1.66 16.33 11.27
N LYS A 472 0.85 16.95 10.41
CA LYS A 472 1.21 17.54 9.12
C LYS A 472 0.88 19.02 9.10
N THR A 473 1.49 19.76 8.17
CA THR A 473 0.95 21.06 7.74
C THR A 473 -0.17 20.80 6.75
N VAL A 474 -1.40 21.22 7.05
CA VAL A 474 -2.56 21.08 6.16
C VAL A 474 -2.86 22.45 5.54
N ARG A 475 -2.96 22.48 4.21
CA ARG A 475 -3.12 23.71 3.40
C ARG A 475 -4.45 23.77 2.66
N GLY A 476 -5.10 22.63 2.47
CA GLY A 476 -6.37 22.59 1.74
C GLY A 476 -7.06 21.24 1.81
N VAL A 477 -8.25 21.21 1.22
CA VAL A 477 -9.01 19.99 0.97
C VAL A 477 -9.55 20.01 -0.46
N ILE A 478 -9.68 18.82 -1.04
CA ILE A 478 -10.43 18.61 -2.27
C ILE A 478 -11.71 17.89 -1.88
N THR A 479 -12.88 18.47 -2.19
CA THR A 479 -14.17 17.84 -1.97
C THR A 479 -14.76 17.39 -3.29
N GLN A 480 -15.45 16.25 -3.29
CA GLN A 480 -16.18 15.71 -4.44
C GLN A 480 -17.55 15.22 -3.94
N GLY A 481 -18.57 15.22 -4.80
CA GLY A 481 -19.85 14.59 -4.45
C GLY A 481 -19.81 13.07 -4.56
N ALA A 482 -20.98 12.44 -4.49
CA ALA A 482 -21.14 10.99 -4.51
C ALA A 482 -22.35 10.57 -5.36
N ARG A 483 -22.33 9.32 -5.83
CA ARG A 483 -23.47 8.65 -6.46
C ARG A 483 -23.96 7.53 -5.55
N GLY A 484 -25.23 7.56 -5.14
CA GLY A 484 -25.81 6.55 -4.26
C GLY A 484 -26.82 5.65 -4.98
N GLY A 485 -26.66 4.34 -4.81
CA GLY A 485 -27.64 3.33 -5.23
C GLY A 485 -27.10 2.32 -6.25
N GLU A 486 -27.48 1.07 -6.04
CA GLU A 486 -27.01 -0.12 -6.76
C GLU A 486 -27.40 -0.13 -8.25
N ALA A 487 -26.54 -0.72 -9.08
CA ALA A 487 -26.85 -1.10 -10.46
C ALA A 487 -27.81 -2.30 -10.52
N GLY A 488 -29.06 -2.12 -10.04
CA GLY A 488 -30.04 -3.20 -9.98
C GLY A 488 -31.49 -2.77 -9.79
N SER A 489 -31.78 -1.69 -9.06
CA SER A 489 -33.16 -1.21 -8.86
C SER A 489 -33.52 -0.08 -9.83
N GLY A 490 -34.51 -0.33 -10.70
CA GLY A 490 -34.95 0.58 -11.77
C GLY A 490 -35.73 1.83 -11.30
N ALA A 491 -35.28 2.50 -10.23
CA ALA A 491 -35.83 3.77 -9.77
C ALA A 491 -35.14 4.94 -10.51
N THR A 492 -35.91 5.71 -11.29
CA THR A 492 -35.41 6.65 -12.30
C THR A 492 -34.89 8.00 -11.77
N THR A 493 -34.25 8.01 -10.61
CA THR A 493 -33.49 9.15 -10.07
C THR A 493 -32.25 8.64 -9.36
N ASP A 494 -31.08 8.65 -10.04
CA ASP A 494 -29.79 8.39 -9.37
C ASP A 494 -29.65 9.33 -8.16
N ASN A 495 -29.24 8.82 -6.98
CA ASN A 495 -28.99 9.66 -5.81
C ASN A 495 -27.64 10.39 -5.95
N ARG A 496 -27.57 11.34 -6.89
CA ARG A 496 -26.41 12.19 -7.17
C ARG A 496 -26.33 13.28 -6.10
N ALA A 497 -25.72 12.96 -4.98
CA ALA A 497 -25.63 13.81 -3.81
C ALA A 497 -24.30 14.57 -3.76
N PHE A 498 -24.31 15.81 -3.29
CA PHE A 498 -23.08 16.59 -3.11
C PHE A 498 -23.22 17.71 -2.07
N VAL A 499 -22.14 17.97 -1.34
CA VAL A 499 -22.04 19.06 -0.37
C VAL A 499 -21.79 20.38 -1.10
N ARG A 500 -22.62 21.39 -0.84
CA ARG A 500 -22.56 22.74 -1.44
C ARG A 500 -21.90 23.77 -0.55
N LYS A 501 -21.92 23.60 0.78
CA LYS A 501 -21.19 24.41 1.75
C LYS A 501 -20.78 23.55 2.94
N TYR A 502 -19.62 23.82 3.52
CA TYR A 502 -19.10 23.10 4.68
C TYR A 502 -18.18 23.99 5.53
N LYS A 503 -17.93 23.57 6.78
CA LYS A 503 -16.86 24.08 7.64
C LYS A 503 -15.76 23.03 7.77
N VAL A 504 -14.55 23.46 8.08
CA VAL A 504 -13.41 22.57 8.36
C VAL A 504 -12.97 22.78 9.81
N ALA A 505 -12.74 21.70 10.54
CA ALA A 505 -12.12 21.71 11.86
C ALA A 505 -10.86 20.83 11.85
N HIS A 506 -9.94 21.12 12.76
CA HIS A 506 -8.66 20.42 12.90
C HIS A 506 -8.33 20.14 14.37
N SER A 507 -7.53 19.10 14.60
CA SER A 507 -7.06 18.69 15.93
C SER A 507 -5.69 18.00 15.85
N LEU A 508 -4.93 18.06 16.96
CA LEU A 508 -3.69 17.29 17.16
C LEU A 508 -3.90 16.04 18.02
N ASN A 509 -4.99 15.98 18.78
CA ASN A 509 -5.24 14.93 19.79
C ASN A 509 -6.57 14.19 19.59
N GLY A 510 -7.32 14.52 18.54
CA GLY A 510 -8.63 13.95 18.20
C GLY A 510 -9.78 14.34 19.14
N LYS A 511 -9.50 15.11 20.20
CA LYS A 511 -10.45 15.45 21.28
C LYS A 511 -10.81 16.93 21.30
N GLU A 512 -9.82 17.80 21.15
CA GLU A 512 -9.98 19.26 21.11
C GLU A 512 -9.98 19.73 19.67
N TRP A 513 -11.05 20.41 19.24
CA TRP A 513 -11.31 20.72 17.85
C TRP A 513 -11.40 22.23 17.62
N ASN A 514 -10.56 22.74 16.73
CA ASN A 514 -10.56 24.15 16.32
C ASN A 514 -11.10 24.29 14.90
N PHE A 515 -12.05 25.19 14.68
CA PHE A 515 -12.52 25.51 13.33
C PHE A 515 -11.51 26.40 12.60
N ILE A 516 -11.40 26.23 11.28
CA ILE A 516 -10.69 27.19 10.44
C ILE A 516 -11.52 28.48 10.40
N MET A 517 -10.92 29.59 10.81
CA MET A 517 -11.61 30.87 10.96
C MET A 517 -11.52 31.71 9.69
N ASP A 518 -12.52 32.55 9.43
CA ASP A 518 -12.46 33.57 8.40
C ASP A 518 -11.84 34.85 8.97
N THR A 519 -10.69 35.25 8.41
CA THR A 519 -9.91 36.43 8.80
C THR A 519 -10.70 37.75 8.77
N LYS A 520 -11.82 37.81 8.02
CA LYS A 520 -12.67 39.01 7.92
C LYS A 520 -13.79 39.08 8.95
N THR A 521 -14.26 37.93 9.45
CA THR A 521 -15.46 37.85 10.30
C THR A 521 -15.18 37.29 11.69
N SER A 522 -14.01 36.68 11.92
CA SER A 522 -13.66 35.97 13.15
C SER A 522 -14.67 34.89 13.55
N LEU A 523 -15.35 34.31 12.56
CA LEU A 523 -16.28 33.18 12.69
C LEU A 523 -15.73 31.96 11.95
N PRO A 524 -16.22 30.73 12.25
CA PRO A 524 -15.90 29.53 11.49
C PRO A 524 -16.17 29.73 9.98
N LYS A 525 -15.13 29.58 9.17
CA LYS A 525 -15.17 29.84 7.73
C LYS A 525 -16.08 28.84 7.03
N ILE A 526 -17.10 29.35 6.33
CA ILE A 526 -17.96 28.56 5.48
C ILE A 526 -17.36 28.51 4.08
N PHE A 527 -16.85 27.34 3.69
CA PHE A 527 -16.32 27.07 2.37
C PHE A 527 -17.46 26.77 1.39
N GLU A 528 -17.35 27.23 0.15
CA GLU A 528 -18.18 26.74 -0.95
C GLU A 528 -17.71 25.32 -1.32
N GLY A 529 -18.64 24.38 -1.41
CA GLY A 529 -18.40 23.01 -1.86
C GLY A 529 -18.61 22.84 -3.36
N ASN A 530 -19.08 21.65 -3.72
CA ASN A 530 -19.28 21.20 -5.08
C ASN A 530 -20.52 21.79 -5.75
N THR A 531 -20.42 21.95 -7.07
CA THR A 531 -21.54 22.31 -7.96
C THR A 531 -22.11 21.11 -8.71
N HIS A 532 -21.38 19.97 -8.70
CA HIS A 532 -21.71 18.71 -9.37
C HIS A 532 -21.29 17.51 -8.49
N TYR A 533 -21.78 16.31 -8.78
CA TYR A 533 -21.48 15.11 -7.99
C TYR A 533 -20.13 14.47 -8.37
N ASP A 534 -19.73 14.55 -9.64
CA ASP A 534 -18.42 14.06 -10.09
C ASP A 534 -17.30 15.09 -9.95
N THR A 535 -17.53 16.37 -10.28
CA THR A 535 -16.40 17.30 -10.44
C THR A 535 -15.88 17.78 -9.09
N PRO A 536 -14.58 17.55 -8.77
CA PRO A 536 -14.01 17.93 -7.49
C PRO A 536 -13.67 19.42 -7.43
N GLU A 537 -13.74 19.98 -6.23
CA GLU A 537 -13.47 21.38 -5.93
C GLU A 537 -12.31 21.49 -4.94
N LEU A 538 -11.26 22.18 -5.35
CA LEU A 538 -10.12 22.51 -4.50
C LEU A 538 -10.43 23.75 -3.65
N ARG A 539 -10.18 23.67 -2.34
CA ARG A 539 -10.27 24.81 -1.40
C ARG A 539 -9.04 24.89 -0.52
N HIS A 540 -8.30 25.99 -0.68
CA HIS A 540 -7.17 26.34 0.19
C HIS A 540 -7.61 27.18 1.40
N PHE A 541 -6.81 27.10 2.45
CA PHE A 541 -6.87 27.93 3.63
C PHE A 541 -5.44 28.27 4.10
N GLU A 542 -5.35 29.10 5.14
CA GLU A 542 -4.09 29.39 5.82
C GLU A 542 -3.51 28.10 6.43
N GLU A 543 -2.21 27.90 6.33
CA GLU A 543 -1.55 26.64 6.69
C GLU A 543 -1.71 26.34 8.19
N THR A 544 -2.37 25.23 8.53
CA THR A 544 -2.62 24.81 9.92
C THR A 544 -1.93 23.49 10.24
N VAL A 545 -1.40 23.36 11.47
CA VAL A 545 -0.81 22.10 11.93
C VAL A 545 -1.92 21.20 12.46
N ALA A 546 -2.06 20.01 11.88
CA ALA A 546 -3.12 19.06 12.23
C ALA A 546 -2.65 17.61 12.05
N GLN A 547 -3.16 16.72 12.89
CA GLN A 547 -3.16 15.28 12.62
C GLN A 547 -4.56 14.83 12.19
N TYR A 548 -5.60 15.38 12.81
CA TYR A 548 -6.99 15.05 12.51
C TYR A 548 -7.66 16.22 11.80
N VAL A 549 -8.36 15.94 10.71
CA VAL A 549 -9.16 16.93 9.96
C VAL A 549 -10.61 16.45 9.89
N ARG A 550 -11.56 17.35 10.16
CA ARG A 550 -13.00 17.09 10.02
C ARG A 550 -13.65 18.08 9.07
N LEU A 551 -14.56 17.57 8.23
CA LEU A 551 -15.38 18.37 7.33
C LEU A 551 -16.86 18.24 7.78
N TYR A 552 -17.49 19.37 8.04
CA TYR A 552 -18.85 19.50 8.57
C TYR A 552 -19.78 20.09 7.49
N PRO A 553 -20.68 19.31 6.86
CA PRO A 553 -21.60 19.82 5.85
C PRO A 553 -22.65 20.80 6.43
N GLU A 554 -22.81 21.94 5.76
CA GLU A 554 -23.73 23.02 6.14
C GLU A 554 -24.88 23.18 5.14
N ARG A 555 -24.62 22.89 3.86
CA ARG A 555 -25.64 22.86 2.79
C ARG A 555 -25.28 21.81 1.76
N TRP A 556 -26.27 21.20 1.15
CA TRP A 556 -26.10 20.09 0.20
C TRP A 556 -27.12 20.14 -0.95
N SER A 557 -27.02 19.17 -1.85
CA SER A 557 -27.95 18.92 -2.94
C SER A 557 -29.34 18.47 -2.45
N PRO A 558 -30.41 18.53 -3.26
CA PRO A 558 -31.71 17.96 -2.88
C PRO A 558 -31.70 16.45 -2.56
N ALA A 559 -30.68 15.71 -3.04
CA ALA A 559 -30.51 14.27 -2.79
C ALA A 559 -29.83 13.96 -1.43
N GLY A 560 -29.54 14.97 -0.60
CA GLY A 560 -28.86 14.82 0.68
C GLY A 560 -27.36 15.10 0.61
N ILE A 561 -26.66 14.73 1.69
CA ILE A 561 -25.20 14.74 1.82
C ILE A 561 -24.65 13.52 1.08
N GLY A 562 -23.68 13.75 0.20
CA GLY A 562 -22.86 12.74 -0.43
C GLY A 562 -21.47 13.34 -0.62
N MET A 563 -20.43 12.67 -0.16
CA MET A 563 -19.09 13.26 -0.11
C MET A 563 -17.97 12.24 -0.32
N ARG A 564 -16.99 12.63 -1.14
CA ARG A 564 -15.65 12.05 -1.21
C ARG A 564 -14.63 13.17 -0.92
N VAL A 565 -13.47 12.85 -0.37
CA VAL A 565 -12.49 13.85 0.09
C VAL A 565 -11.05 13.41 -0.14
N GLU A 566 -10.17 14.39 -0.32
CA GLU A 566 -8.71 14.29 -0.17
C GLU A 566 -8.21 15.49 0.65
N ILE A 567 -7.16 15.29 1.44
CA ILE A 567 -6.50 16.32 2.23
C ILE A 567 -5.20 16.73 1.50
N LEU A 568 -4.91 18.02 1.47
CA LEU A 568 -3.67 18.56 0.90
C LEU A 568 -2.81 19.18 1.99
N GLY A 569 -1.51 18.87 1.95
CA GLY A 569 -0.57 19.35 2.93
C GLY A 569 0.87 19.00 2.61
N CYS A 570 1.71 19.00 3.64
CA CYS A 570 3.09 18.55 3.59
C CYS A 570 3.60 18.22 5.00
N ASP A 571 4.81 17.64 5.08
CA ASP A 571 5.53 17.51 6.35
C ASP A 571 5.85 18.88 6.95
N LEU A 572 5.89 18.94 8.28
CA LEU A 572 6.11 20.19 9.01
C LEU A 572 7.48 20.82 8.67
N PRO A 573 7.54 22.11 8.25
CA PRO A 573 8.80 22.80 8.00
C PRO A 573 9.58 22.93 9.32
N GLY A 574 10.59 22.09 9.47
CA GLY A 574 11.20 21.74 10.76
C GLY A 574 11.63 20.26 10.83
N ARG A 575 11.08 19.40 9.96
CA ARG A 575 11.63 18.10 9.61
C ARG A 575 11.88 17.98 8.09
N THR A 576 13.03 18.49 7.64
CA THR A 576 13.88 17.59 6.84
C THR A 576 14.12 16.33 7.68
N LEU A 577 14.28 15.15 7.07
CA LEU A 577 14.47 13.89 7.79
C LEU A 577 15.86 13.82 8.47
N CYS A 578 16.08 14.68 9.47
CA CYS A 578 16.91 14.31 10.60
C CYS A 578 16.12 13.23 11.32
N SER A 579 16.66 12.01 11.30
CA SER A 579 16.07 10.82 11.89
C SER A 579 15.48 11.13 13.26
N THR A 580 14.16 10.95 13.38
CA THR A 580 13.48 10.89 14.66
C THR A 580 14.29 10.03 15.63
N PRO A 581 14.95 10.47 16.72
CA PRO A 581 15.47 9.50 17.68
C PRO A 581 14.29 8.63 18.11
N PRO A 582 14.41 7.29 18.06
CA PRO A 582 13.40 6.47 18.70
C PRO A 582 13.45 6.77 20.21
N PRO A 583 12.34 6.54 20.97
CA PRO A 583 12.25 6.99 22.36
C PRO A 583 13.45 6.50 23.19
N SER A 584 13.89 7.30 24.17
CA SER A 584 15.17 7.14 24.90
C SER A 584 15.26 5.95 25.89
N ASP A 585 14.77 4.79 25.46
CA ASP A 585 14.93 3.46 26.03
C ASP A 585 14.76 2.35 24.93
N SER A 586 14.60 2.68 23.64
CA SER A 586 14.53 1.70 22.54
C SER A 586 15.91 1.29 22.03
N VAL A 587 16.10 -0.01 21.81
CA VAL A 587 17.34 -0.60 21.28
C VAL A 587 17.46 -0.35 19.77
N CYS A 588 18.66 0.04 19.31
CA CYS A 588 19.03 -0.04 17.89
C CYS A 588 19.74 -1.36 17.62
N ASP A 589 19.00 -2.30 17.07
CA ASP A 589 19.36 -3.68 16.70
C ASP A 589 19.77 -3.82 15.21
N PHE A 590 19.84 -2.70 14.49
CA PHE A 590 20.23 -2.60 13.08
C PHE A 590 19.38 -3.35 12.04
N ASP A 591 18.39 -4.16 12.45
CA ASP A 591 17.50 -4.95 11.57
C ASP A 591 16.64 -4.09 10.62
N HIS A 592 16.43 -2.82 10.97
CA HIS A 592 15.73 -1.83 10.15
C HIS A 592 16.63 -0.66 9.72
N GLY A 593 17.94 -0.89 9.62
CA GLY A 593 18.96 0.11 9.30
C GLY A 593 19.49 0.82 10.55
N LEU A 594 20.19 1.95 10.37
CA LEU A 594 21.00 2.58 11.43
C LEU A 594 20.22 3.23 12.60
N CYS A 595 18.89 3.11 12.66
CA CYS A 595 18.01 3.70 13.70
C CYS A 595 18.26 5.19 14.03
N GLY A 596 18.78 5.96 13.07
CA GLY A 596 19.14 7.38 13.22
C GLY A 596 20.59 7.67 13.58
N TRP A 597 21.42 6.65 13.82
CA TRP A 597 22.86 6.80 13.72
C TRP A 597 23.26 7.03 12.26
N MET A 598 24.36 7.77 12.04
CA MET A 598 24.88 8.10 10.71
C MET A 598 26.39 7.89 10.67
N HIS A 599 26.95 7.53 9.52
CA HIS A 599 28.41 7.56 9.36
C HIS A 599 28.90 9.02 9.34
N ASP A 600 30.06 9.29 9.96
CA ASP A 600 30.68 10.61 9.89
C ASP A 600 31.19 10.86 8.45
N PRO A 601 30.69 11.89 7.73
CA PRO A 601 31.14 12.16 6.36
C PRO A 601 32.63 12.52 6.26
N ASN A 602 33.27 12.88 7.37
CA ASN A 602 34.67 13.24 7.45
C ASN A 602 35.58 12.06 7.84
N ALA A 603 35.02 10.88 8.10
CA ALA A 603 35.81 9.67 8.38
C ALA A 603 36.33 9.03 7.08
N PRO A 604 37.57 8.51 7.06
CA PRO A 604 38.13 7.85 5.88
C PRO A 604 37.50 6.47 5.58
N LEU A 605 36.74 5.90 6.52
CA LEU A 605 35.98 4.67 6.36
C LEU A 605 34.60 4.77 6.98
N PHE A 606 33.69 3.94 6.49
CA PHE A 606 32.37 3.71 7.07
C PHE A 606 32.31 2.30 7.66
N TRP A 607 31.45 2.12 8.67
CA TRP A 607 31.14 0.79 9.19
C TRP A 607 30.30 0.04 8.16
N SER A 608 30.57 -1.26 7.96
CA SER A 608 29.78 -2.09 7.04
C SER A 608 28.59 -2.69 7.79
N LEU A 609 27.41 -2.75 7.16
CA LEU A 609 26.23 -3.37 7.76
C LEU A 609 26.13 -4.83 7.31
N HIS A 610 26.16 -5.75 8.25
CA HIS A 610 25.80 -7.15 8.03
C HIS A 610 24.28 -7.28 8.19
N ILE A 611 23.58 -7.62 7.10
CA ILE A 611 22.15 -7.89 7.10
C ILE A 611 21.97 -9.39 6.85
N THR A 612 21.43 -10.10 7.83
CA THR A 612 21.05 -11.51 7.67
C THR A 612 19.79 -11.62 6.79
N SER A 613 19.99 -11.74 5.47
CA SER A 613 18.93 -12.20 4.57
C SER A 613 18.52 -13.63 4.94
N ARG A 614 17.22 -13.93 4.93
CA ARG A 614 16.61 -15.17 5.45
C ARG A 614 16.90 -16.46 4.64
N LEU A 615 18.03 -16.54 3.96
CA LEU A 615 18.46 -17.65 3.11
C LEU A 615 19.98 -17.86 3.23
N ASP A 616 20.42 -18.45 4.33
CA ASP A 616 21.70 -19.18 4.37
C ASP A 616 21.61 -20.36 5.37
N PHE A 617 21.03 -21.46 4.91
CA PHE A 617 20.89 -22.69 5.69
C PHE A 617 22.21 -23.47 5.74
N SER A 618 23.12 -23.07 6.63
CA SER A 618 24.26 -23.95 6.98
C SER A 618 24.78 -23.87 8.42
N HIS A 619 24.45 -22.85 9.22
CA HIS A 619 24.98 -22.68 10.59
C HIS A 619 23.90 -22.50 11.67
N SER A 620 24.30 -22.74 12.93
CA SER A 620 23.43 -23.06 14.07
C SER A 620 22.54 -21.90 14.58
N PRO A 621 21.40 -22.19 15.23
CA PRO A 621 20.35 -21.19 15.50
C PRO A 621 20.63 -20.32 16.76
N ALA A 622 21.74 -19.59 16.76
CA ALA A 622 22.14 -18.68 17.84
C ALA A 622 22.62 -17.29 17.37
N GLU A 623 22.82 -17.08 16.06
CA GLU A 623 23.36 -15.83 15.50
C GLU A 623 22.48 -15.39 14.32
N LEU A 624 21.40 -14.68 14.61
CA LEU A 624 20.32 -14.33 13.65
C LEU A 624 19.92 -12.85 13.72
N ASN A 625 20.89 -11.97 14.01
CA ASN A 625 20.73 -10.52 14.14
C ASN A 625 21.57 -9.77 13.09
N SER A 626 21.09 -8.62 12.63
CA SER A 626 21.89 -7.66 11.87
C SER A 626 22.88 -6.93 12.78
N TYR A 627 24.08 -6.58 12.29
CA TYR A 627 25.07 -5.85 13.09
C TYR A 627 26.02 -5.01 12.22
N LEU A 628 26.66 -4.00 12.81
CA LEU A 628 27.71 -3.23 12.14
C LEU A 628 29.08 -3.89 12.37
N TYR A 629 29.88 -3.99 11.31
CA TYR A 629 31.20 -4.63 11.34
C TYR A 629 32.29 -3.82 10.64
N MET A 630 33.52 -4.09 11.06
CA MET A 630 34.76 -3.67 10.43
C MET A 630 35.78 -4.80 10.55
N ASP A 631 36.32 -5.26 9.42
CA ASP A 631 37.39 -6.26 9.40
C ASP A 631 38.77 -5.63 9.19
N ALA A 632 39.78 -6.26 9.77
CA ALA A 632 41.17 -5.87 9.63
C ALA A 632 41.75 -6.35 8.30
N SER A 633 42.40 -5.42 7.60
CA SER A 633 43.00 -5.62 6.28
C SER A 633 44.00 -4.51 5.97
N LEU A 634 44.82 -4.70 4.94
CA LEU A 634 45.72 -3.65 4.41
C LEU A 634 45.01 -2.37 3.95
N LYS A 635 43.68 -2.39 3.79
CA LYS A 635 42.86 -1.20 3.45
C LYS A 635 42.29 -0.50 4.69
N THR A 636 42.18 -1.19 5.81
CA THR A 636 41.59 -0.69 7.07
C THR A 636 42.64 -0.39 8.15
N GLU A 637 43.91 -0.73 7.91
CA GLU A 637 45.06 -0.35 8.73
C GLU A 637 45.18 1.18 8.91
N GLN A 638 45.19 1.63 10.17
CA GLN A 638 45.24 3.04 10.61
C GLN A 638 44.08 3.95 10.14
N GLN A 639 43.14 3.42 9.36
CA GLN A 639 41.94 4.12 8.94
C GLN A 639 40.84 3.96 9.99
N ARG A 640 40.07 5.03 10.22
CA ARG A 640 39.03 5.07 11.25
C ARG A 640 37.65 5.07 10.64
N ALA A 641 36.77 4.19 11.11
CA ALA A 641 35.34 4.32 10.89
C ALA A 641 34.68 4.99 12.10
N ARG A 642 33.77 5.93 11.82
CA ARG A 642 33.05 6.70 12.83
C ARG A 642 31.56 6.62 12.58
N LEU A 643 30.81 6.24 13.60
CA LEU A 643 29.35 6.25 13.64
C LEU A 643 28.91 7.30 14.66
N VAL A 644 28.02 8.21 14.26
CA VAL A 644 27.60 9.39 15.03
C VAL A 644 26.12 9.25 15.38
N SER A 645 25.77 9.52 16.63
CA SER A 645 24.38 9.45 17.11
C SER A 645 23.53 10.62 16.61
N PRO A 646 22.20 10.53 16.70
CA PRO A 646 21.35 11.71 16.76
C PRO A 646 21.83 12.71 17.83
N VAL A 647 21.48 13.99 17.66
CA VAL A 647 21.82 15.04 18.64
C VAL A 647 21.07 14.80 19.95
N VAL A 648 21.82 14.69 21.05
CA VAL A 648 21.30 14.69 22.41
C VAL A 648 21.15 16.14 22.85
N ALA A 649 19.91 16.54 23.14
CA ALA A 649 19.59 17.93 23.48
C ALA A 649 20.22 18.37 24.81
N ALA A 650 20.54 19.65 24.92
CA ALA A 650 21.00 20.30 26.14
C ALA A 650 20.10 19.97 27.36
N GLU A 651 20.72 19.88 28.54
CA GLU A 651 20.11 19.51 29.82
C GLU A 651 19.56 18.07 29.91
N THR A 652 19.67 17.26 28.85
CA THR A 652 19.32 15.84 28.89
C THR A 652 20.36 15.04 29.69
N GLY A 653 19.88 14.14 30.56
CA GLY A 653 20.71 13.20 31.31
C GLY A 653 21.03 13.60 32.76
N PRO A 654 21.98 12.91 33.41
CA PRO A 654 22.91 11.94 32.83
C PRO A 654 22.21 10.66 32.34
N LEU A 655 22.72 10.07 31.25
CA LEU A 655 22.19 8.85 30.63
C LEU A 655 23.21 7.71 30.72
N CYS A 656 22.75 6.47 30.65
CA CYS A 656 23.63 5.32 30.43
C CYS A 656 23.60 4.92 28.95
N LEU A 657 24.75 4.95 28.27
CA LEU A 657 24.91 4.33 26.96
C LEU A 657 25.26 2.86 27.17
N LEU A 658 24.47 1.98 26.57
CA LEU A 658 24.72 0.54 26.49
C LEU A 658 24.84 0.11 25.02
N PHE A 659 25.70 -0.86 24.74
CA PHE A 659 25.88 -1.44 23.41
C PHE A 659 26.52 -2.82 23.52
N SER A 660 26.22 -3.71 22.58
CA SER A 660 26.94 -4.97 22.39
C SER A 660 28.13 -4.76 21.46
N TYR A 661 29.25 -5.44 21.74
CA TYR A 661 30.43 -5.44 20.89
C TYR A 661 31.11 -6.82 20.87
N GLN A 662 31.82 -7.10 19.78
CA GLN A 662 32.76 -8.20 19.66
C GLN A 662 34.05 -7.65 19.03
N LEU A 663 35.19 -7.88 19.67
CA LEU A 663 36.49 -7.35 19.23
C LEU A 663 37.49 -8.49 19.33
N SER A 664 37.93 -9.04 18.21
CA SER A 664 38.81 -10.21 18.22
C SER A 664 39.88 -10.19 17.13
N GLY A 665 41.06 -10.70 17.46
CA GLY A 665 42.17 -10.93 16.51
C GLY A 665 43.45 -10.14 16.76
N GLU A 666 44.47 -10.47 15.98
CA GLU A 666 45.87 -10.02 16.12
C GLU A 666 46.11 -8.59 15.60
N ALA A 667 45.10 -7.95 15.01
CA ALA A 667 45.19 -6.65 14.35
C ALA A 667 45.28 -5.42 15.27
N GLN A 668 45.30 -5.62 16.59
CA GLN A 668 45.27 -4.56 17.61
C GLN A 668 44.13 -3.56 17.32
N GLY A 669 42.90 -4.06 17.42
CA GLY A 669 41.72 -3.23 17.22
C GLY A 669 41.46 -2.31 18.41
N HIS A 670 40.89 -1.15 18.13
CA HIS A 670 40.49 -0.16 19.11
C HIS A 670 39.06 0.28 18.84
N LEU A 671 38.21 0.22 19.86
CA LEU A 671 36.87 0.78 19.86
C LEU A 671 36.80 1.89 20.91
N LYS A 672 36.25 3.04 20.55
CA LYS A 672 36.08 4.19 21.45
C LYS A 672 34.68 4.76 21.37
N VAL A 673 34.22 5.31 22.49
CA VAL A 673 33.07 6.20 22.55
C VAL A 673 33.56 7.59 22.92
N LEU A 674 33.29 8.55 22.05
CA LEU A 674 33.60 9.97 22.20
C LEU A 674 32.29 10.76 22.35
N LEU A 675 32.35 11.89 23.04
CA LEU A 675 31.32 12.93 23.04
C LEU A 675 31.81 14.10 22.20
N ARG A 676 31.03 14.50 21.20
CA ARG A 676 31.32 15.64 20.30
C ARG A 676 30.35 16.79 20.61
N ASP A 677 30.89 17.98 20.86
CA ASP A 677 30.09 19.20 21.06
C ASP A 677 29.76 19.92 19.73
N ALA A 678 28.94 20.97 19.79
CA ALA A 678 28.55 21.79 18.64
C ALA A 678 29.71 22.53 17.93
N HIS A 679 30.92 22.59 18.51
CA HIS A 679 32.13 23.16 17.91
C HIS A 679 33.06 22.07 17.35
N ASN A 680 32.63 20.81 17.37
CA ASN A 680 33.40 19.60 17.06
C ASN A 680 34.56 19.30 18.04
N GLU A 681 34.51 19.78 19.29
CA GLU A 681 35.43 19.33 20.32
C GLU A 681 35.05 17.90 20.78
N GLU A 682 36.00 16.97 20.73
CA GLU A 682 35.79 15.54 21.04
C GLU A 682 36.39 15.17 22.42
N THR A 683 35.54 14.73 23.35
CA THR A 683 35.94 14.23 24.68
C THR A 683 35.83 12.70 24.73
N LEU A 684 36.89 12.00 25.17
CA LEU A 684 36.87 10.53 25.31
C LEU A 684 36.08 10.10 26.54
N LEU A 685 35.02 9.29 26.34
CA LEU A 685 34.20 8.73 27.43
C LEU A 685 34.53 7.27 27.74
N TRP A 686 34.86 6.46 26.72
CA TRP A 686 35.15 5.04 26.86
C TRP A 686 36.12 4.57 25.79
N THR A 687 37.01 3.63 26.13
CA THR A 687 37.93 3.00 25.18
C THR A 687 38.19 1.55 25.53
N LEU A 688 38.24 0.74 24.49
CA LEU A 688 38.62 -0.67 24.49
C LEU A 688 39.78 -0.87 23.52
N LYS A 689 40.65 -1.80 23.85
CA LYS A 689 41.88 -2.08 23.09
C LYS A 689 42.14 -3.58 23.03
N ASP A 690 42.80 -3.98 21.95
CA ASP A 690 43.36 -5.31 21.74
C ASP A 690 42.30 -6.43 21.73
N ASP A 691 42.75 -7.68 21.57
CA ASP A 691 41.87 -8.85 21.48
C ASP A 691 41.03 -9.03 22.76
N GLN A 692 39.72 -9.12 22.58
CA GLN A 692 38.76 -9.43 23.65
C GLN A 692 38.19 -10.84 23.55
N GLY A 693 38.60 -11.61 22.53
CA GLY A 693 38.12 -12.95 22.25
C GLY A 693 36.79 -12.98 21.47
N PRO A 694 36.45 -14.14 20.90
CA PRO A 694 35.36 -14.29 19.93
C PRO A 694 33.98 -14.46 20.61
N VAL A 695 33.62 -13.59 21.56
CA VAL A 695 32.32 -13.63 22.25
C VAL A 695 31.77 -12.21 22.36
N TRP A 696 30.47 -12.05 22.08
CA TRP A 696 29.74 -10.81 22.32
C TRP A 696 29.82 -10.40 23.80
N LYS A 697 30.19 -9.14 24.04
CA LYS A 697 30.26 -8.50 25.36
C LYS A 697 29.48 -7.19 25.34
N GLU A 698 29.05 -6.73 26.50
CA GLU A 698 28.35 -5.47 26.64
C GLU A 698 29.32 -4.35 27.07
N GLY A 699 29.25 -3.21 26.39
CA GLY A 699 29.91 -1.96 26.74
C GLY A 699 28.93 -1.01 27.42
N ARG A 700 29.38 -0.35 28.49
CA ARG A 700 28.61 0.65 29.25
C ARG A 700 29.43 1.90 29.46
N THR A 701 28.83 3.08 29.30
CA THR A 701 29.43 4.36 29.71
C THR A 701 28.38 5.40 30.06
N ILE A 702 28.72 6.31 30.98
CA ILE A 702 27.84 7.42 31.36
C ILE A 702 28.01 8.56 30.35
N LEU A 703 26.89 9.02 29.80
CA LEU A 703 26.82 10.29 29.09
C LEU A 703 26.55 11.41 30.11
N PRO A 704 27.47 12.37 30.30
CA PRO A 704 27.29 13.44 31.26
C PRO A 704 26.16 14.39 30.82
N ARG A 705 25.43 14.95 31.78
CA ARG A 705 24.50 16.05 31.50
C ARG A 705 25.29 17.27 31.03
N SER A 706 24.98 17.75 29.83
CA SER A 706 25.64 18.91 29.21
C SER A 706 24.65 20.08 29.06
N PRO A 707 25.05 21.33 29.34
CA PRO A 707 24.24 22.53 29.08
C PRO A 707 24.21 22.94 27.60
N LYS A 708 24.85 22.15 26.72
CA LYS A 708 24.88 22.31 25.27
C LYS A 708 24.51 20.99 24.60
N ASP A 709 23.90 21.06 23.42
CA ASP A 709 23.66 19.92 22.55
C ASP A 709 24.98 19.19 22.22
N PHE A 710 24.93 17.86 22.18
CA PHE A 710 26.09 17.01 21.89
C PHE A 710 25.70 15.75 21.11
N GLN A 711 26.70 15.11 20.50
CA GLN A 711 26.56 13.80 19.84
C GLN A 711 27.52 12.79 20.43
N VAL A 712 27.15 11.51 20.36
CA VAL A 712 28.01 10.39 20.72
C VAL A 712 28.63 9.82 19.44
N VAL A 713 29.94 9.60 19.43
CA VAL A 713 30.67 9.05 18.28
C VAL A 713 31.33 7.73 18.68
N MET A 714 30.96 6.64 18.01
CA MET A 714 31.65 5.36 18.08
C MET A 714 32.75 5.31 17.01
N GLU A 715 34.00 5.31 17.44
CA GLU A 715 35.20 5.27 16.59
C GLU A 715 35.85 3.88 16.67
N GLY A 716 35.93 3.17 15.54
CA GLY A 716 36.63 1.89 15.37
C GLY A 716 37.82 2.02 14.42
N PHE A 717 38.96 1.41 14.75
CA PHE A 717 40.12 1.30 13.87
C PHE A 717 41.07 0.16 14.29
N PHE A 718 41.93 -0.27 13.37
CA PHE A 718 43.01 -1.23 13.63
C PHE A 718 44.38 -0.57 13.53
N VAL A 719 45.32 -0.95 14.40
CA VAL A 719 46.73 -0.52 14.29
C VAL A 719 47.45 -1.24 13.15
N HIS A 720 47.07 -2.49 12.86
CA HIS A 720 47.72 -3.35 11.86
C HIS A 720 46.72 -4.02 10.91
N GLY A 721 47.09 -4.17 9.64
CA GLY A 721 46.27 -4.84 8.62
C GLY A 721 46.29 -6.38 8.64
N THR A 722 46.50 -7.00 9.81
CA THR A 722 46.49 -8.46 10.01
C THR A 722 45.06 -8.98 10.23
N ARG A 723 44.85 -10.19 10.77
CA ARG A 723 43.49 -10.74 10.95
C ARG A 723 42.83 -10.19 12.22
N GLY A 724 41.58 -9.76 12.10
CA GLY A 724 40.71 -9.40 13.23
C GLY A 724 39.43 -8.72 12.77
N HIS A 725 38.49 -8.53 13.69
CA HIS A 725 37.21 -7.86 13.45
C HIS A 725 36.77 -7.02 14.66
N ILE A 726 36.00 -5.95 14.38
CA ILE A 726 35.25 -5.18 15.37
C ILE A 726 33.79 -5.19 14.92
N TRP A 727 32.90 -5.79 15.72
CA TRP A 727 31.45 -5.80 15.49
C TRP A 727 30.75 -5.04 16.64
N ILE A 728 29.68 -4.32 16.32
CA ILE A 728 28.85 -3.57 17.28
C ILE A 728 27.36 -3.76 16.94
N ASP A 729 26.54 -3.90 17.99
CA ASP A 729 25.10 -4.18 17.89
C ASP A 729 24.36 -3.63 19.12
N ASN A 730 23.03 -3.60 19.11
CA ASN A 730 22.14 -3.29 20.24
C ASN A 730 22.49 -1.99 20.97
N ILE A 731 22.64 -0.88 20.25
CA ILE A 731 23.04 0.41 20.83
C ILE A 731 21.82 1.16 21.37
N TYR A 732 21.86 1.59 22.64
CA TYR A 732 20.82 2.47 23.21
C TYR A 732 21.32 3.37 24.33
N MET A 733 20.61 4.49 24.52
CA MET A 733 20.83 5.43 25.61
C MET A 733 19.62 5.36 26.55
N SER A 734 19.80 4.77 27.72
CA SER A 734 18.74 4.60 28.72
C SER A 734 18.79 5.69 29.77
N SER A 735 17.61 6.21 30.13
CA SER A 735 17.40 7.11 31.26
C SER A 735 16.94 6.40 32.54
N SER A 736 16.46 5.17 32.41
CA SER A 736 15.88 4.36 33.48
C SER A 736 16.92 3.49 34.22
N THR A 737 18.10 3.27 33.63
CA THR A 737 19.21 2.52 34.23
C THR A 737 19.89 3.31 35.36
N PRO A 738 19.99 2.79 36.60
CA PRO A 738 20.67 3.47 37.70
C PRO A 738 22.14 3.77 37.39
N LEU A 739 22.61 4.99 37.68
CA LEU A 739 24.01 5.41 37.43
C LEU A 739 25.06 4.49 38.09
N LYS A 740 24.72 3.82 39.20
CA LYS A 740 25.58 2.82 39.87
C LYS A 740 25.73 1.51 39.08
N GLU A 741 24.75 1.17 38.26
CA GLU A 741 24.76 -0.01 37.39
C GLU A 741 25.41 0.28 36.03
N CYS A 742 25.50 1.56 35.66
CA CYS A 742 26.25 2.03 34.50
C CYS A 742 27.78 2.04 34.72
N THR A 743 28.25 2.05 35.98
CA THR A 743 29.69 2.04 36.32
C THR A 743 30.23 0.66 36.73
N LEU A 744 29.38 -0.37 36.80
CA LEU A 744 29.80 -1.73 37.19
C LEU A 744 30.42 -2.47 35.99
N SER A 745 31.72 -2.74 36.07
CA SER A 745 32.40 -3.70 35.18
C SER A 745 32.19 -5.12 35.72
N TYR A 746 31.43 -5.96 35.01
CA TYR A 746 31.24 -7.36 35.37
C TYR A 746 32.48 -8.20 35.02
N HIS A 747 33.37 -8.38 36.01
CA HIS A 747 34.24 -9.57 36.03
C HIS A 747 33.39 -10.79 36.34
N VAL A 748 33.25 -11.71 35.38
CA VAL A 748 32.55 -12.99 35.56
C VAL A 748 33.44 -13.93 36.39
N ASN A 749 33.30 -13.88 37.71
CA ASN A 749 33.79 -14.94 38.59
C ASN A 749 32.85 -16.16 38.46
N PHE A 750 33.11 -17.00 37.47
CA PHE A 750 32.81 -18.43 37.62
C PHE A 750 33.63 -18.97 38.80
N LEU A 751 32.96 -19.56 39.80
CA LEU A 751 33.30 -20.89 40.31
C LEU A 751 32.28 -21.38 41.35
N PHE A 752 32.15 -22.70 41.41
CA PHE A 752 31.27 -23.44 42.32
C PHE A 752 31.77 -23.40 43.78
N PHE A 753 30.90 -23.85 44.69
CA PHE A 753 31.26 -24.26 46.06
C PHE A 753 32.56 -25.09 46.11
N PHE A 754 33.54 -24.71 46.94
CA PHE A 754 34.20 -25.54 47.97
C PHE A 754 35.43 -24.82 48.62
N SER A 755 35.45 -24.79 49.96
CA SER A 755 36.61 -24.72 50.92
C SER A 755 37.92 -23.92 50.63
N LEU A 756 38.30 -23.09 51.61
CA LEU A 756 39.65 -22.53 51.90
C LEU A 756 40.74 -23.63 52.17
N PRO A 757 42.08 -23.34 52.23
CA PRO A 757 42.76 -22.02 52.25
C PRO A 757 44.03 -21.82 51.35
N VAL A 758 44.29 -20.54 51.02
CA VAL A 758 45.58 -19.80 50.85
C VAL A 758 46.91 -20.56 50.60
N THR A 759 47.59 -20.24 49.47
CA THR A 759 49.01 -19.76 49.46
C THR A 759 49.37 -18.99 48.17
N VAL A 760 50.47 -18.21 48.21
CA VAL A 760 50.77 -17.03 47.38
C VAL A 760 51.80 -17.29 46.26
N LEU A 761 51.83 -16.44 45.21
CA LEU A 761 53.00 -15.88 44.42
C LEU A 761 52.66 -15.79 42.90
N GLN A 762 53.00 -14.76 42.10
CA GLN A 762 53.45 -13.36 42.31
C GLN A 762 53.28 -12.53 40.99
N PHE A 763 53.37 -11.19 41.04
CA PHE A 763 53.08 -10.18 39.98
C PHE A 763 54.10 -10.11 38.80
N PRO A 764 53.87 -9.26 37.76
CA PRO A 764 54.24 -7.82 37.82
C PRO A 764 53.22 -6.81 37.22
N ASP A 765 53.35 -5.54 37.63
CA ASP A 765 52.51 -4.37 37.26
C ASP A 765 52.87 -3.69 35.92
N TRP A 766 51.95 -2.86 35.37
CA TRP A 766 52.33 -1.57 34.75
C TRP A 766 51.22 -0.47 34.69
N ASN A 767 51.57 0.70 35.22
CA ASN A 767 51.08 2.10 35.09
C ASN A 767 50.26 2.50 33.82
N THR A 768 49.43 3.57 33.71
CA THR A 768 49.28 4.94 34.31
C THR A 768 48.04 5.64 33.66
N PRO A 769 47.67 6.95 33.83
CA PRO A 769 47.93 7.98 34.86
C PRO A 769 46.66 8.73 35.38
N SER A 770 46.82 9.80 36.18
CA SER A 770 45.74 10.70 36.67
C SER A 770 46.06 12.20 36.56
N PRO A 771 45.04 13.07 36.34
CA PRO A 771 45.05 14.50 36.71
C PRO A 771 43.71 14.94 37.38
N SER A 772 43.51 16.12 37.97
CA SER A 772 44.34 17.08 38.74
C SER A 772 43.39 18.09 39.45
N SER A 773 43.84 18.87 40.43
CA SER A 773 43.03 19.62 41.41
C SER A 773 42.42 20.98 40.99
N GLU A 774 41.19 21.27 41.46
CA GLU A 774 40.55 22.52 42.01
C GLU A 774 41.10 23.96 41.72
N PRO A 775 40.31 25.07 41.94
CA PRO A 775 38.85 25.30 42.02
C PRO A 775 38.42 26.57 41.17
N PRO A 776 37.29 27.32 41.36
CA PRO A 776 36.92 28.08 42.58
C PRO A 776 35.41 28.00 43.00
N VAL A 777 35.11 28.55 44.19
CA VAL A 777 33.79 28.47 44.89
C VAL A 777 33.15 29.86 45.06
N THR A 778 31.84 30.01 44.79
CA THR A 778 30.98 31.04 45.44
C THR A 778 29.53 30.59 45.70
N ARG A 779 29.34 29.98 46.87
CA ARG A 779 28.18 30.00 47.81
C ARG A 779 26.78 30.54 47.42
N VAL A 780 25.77 29.71 47.79
CA VAL A 780 24.53 30.05 48.56
C VAL A 780 23.44 30.83 47.77
N SER A 781 22.14 30.52 47.84
CA SER A 781 21.31 29.85 48.85
C SER A 781 20.15 29.08 48.21
N GLU A 782 19.76 27.92 48.75
CA GLU A 782 18.32 27.65 48.88
C GLU A 782 18.00 26.78 50.09
N LYS A 783 16.77 26.92 50.56
CA LYS A 783 16.32 26.57 51.90
C LYS A 783 15.23 25.49 51.79
N ASP A 784 15.13 24.70 52.85
CA ASP A 784 13.92 24.06 53.38
C ASP A 784 13.75 22.52 53.26
N ASN A 785 13.77 21.94 54.46
CA ASN A 785 12.75 21.02 54.99
C ASN A 785 12.67 19.59 54.44
N SER A 786 13.51 18.74 55.04
CA SER A 786 13.25 17.31 55.21
C SER A 786 11.95 17.03 55.99
N TRP A 787 10.95 16.42 55.35
CA TRP A 787 9.89 15.66 56.01
C TRP A 787 9.63 14.38 55.23
N LEU A 788 10.17 13.25 55.73
CA LEU A 788 9.88 11.91 55.22
C LEU A 788 9.54 11.01 56.41
N TYR A 789 8.26 10.98 56.77
CA TYR A 789 7.74 9.97 57.67
C TYR A 789 7.31 8.74 56.88
N THR A 790 7.91 7.62 57.28
CA THR A 790 7.38 6.25 57.22
C THR A 790 5.87 6.15 57.01
N LEU A 791 5.44 5.45 55.95
CA LEU A 791 4.06 5.02 55.79
C LEU A 791 3.70 3.94 56.81
N ASP A 792 2.52 4.09 57.41
CA ASP A 792 2.00 3.21 58.46
C ASP A 792 1.55 1.85 57.88
N PRO A 793 2.01 0.69 58.40
CA PRO A 793 1.62 -0.64 57.92
C PRO A 793 0.10 -0.93 57.99
N ILE A 794 -0.66 -0.17 58.80
CA ILE A 794 -2.13 -0.26 58.85
C ILE A 794 -2.78 0.24 57.55
N LEU A 795 -2.21 1.27 56.91
CA LEU A 795 -2.78 1.81 55.67
C LEU A 795 -2.59 0.85 54.48
N VAL A 796 -1.45 0.15 54.42
CA VAL A 796 -1.16 -0.86 53.40
C VAL A 796 -2.11 -2.06 53.52
N THR A 797 -2.41 -2.51 54.74
CA THR A 797 -3.37 -3.61 54.97
C THR A 797 -4.80 -3.23 54.58
N ILE A 798 -5.22 -1.97 54.77
CA ILE A 798 -6.53 -1.48 54.31
C ILE A 798 -6.63 -1.50 52.77
N ILE A 799 -5.57 -1.10 52.05
CA ILE A 799 -5.53 -1.12 50.58
C ILE A 799 -5.57 -2.56 50.03
N VAL A 800 -4.86 -3.51 50.66
CA VAL A 800 -4.87 -4.92 50.25
C VAL A 800 -6.22 -5.61 50.57
N MET A 801 -6.84 -5.30 51.71
CA MET A 801 -8.16 -5.89 52.06
C MET A 801 -9.30 -5.33 51.20
N SER A 802 -9.25 -4.05 50.83
CA SER A 802 -10.28 -3.43 49.98
C SER A 802 -10.23 -3.92 48.53
N SER A 803 -9.04 -4.13 47.96
CA SER A 803 -8.90 -4.70 46.61
C SER A 803 -9.35 -6.17 46.55
N LEU A 804 -9.09 -6.97 47.58
CA LEU A 804 -9.57 -8.35 47.67
C LEU A 804 -11.11 -8.43 47.75
N GLY A 805 -11.76 -7.49 48.44
CA GLY A 805 -13.22 -7.40 48.54
C GLY A 805 -13.90 -7.11 47.20
N VAL A 806 -13.30 -6.24 46.36
CA VAL A 806 -13.81 -5.95 45.00
C VAL A 806 -13.69 -7.18 44.10
N LEU A 807 -12.59 -7.93 44.20
CA LEU A 807 -12.37 -9.14 43.41
C LEU A 807 -13.41 -10.23 43.75
N LEU A 808 -13.67 -10.46 45.05
CA LEU A 808 -14.69 -11.41 45.51
C LEU A 808 -16.12 -10.98 45.14
N GLY A 809 -16.41 -9.67 45.15
CA GLY A 809 -17.67 -9.13 44.66
C GLY A 809 -17.93 -9.43 43.17
N ALA A 810 -16.91 -9.26 42.33
CA ALA A 810 -17.00 -9.56 40.90
C ALA A 810 -17.24 -11.06 40.61
N VAL A 811 -16.57 -11.94 41.35
CA VAL A 811 -16.76 -13.41 41.21
C VAL A 811 -18.16 -13.85 41.65
N CYS A 812 -18.69 -13.29 42.75
CA CYS A 812 -20.07 -13.57 43.18
C CYS A 812 -21.13 -13.03 42.20
N ALA A 813 -20.91 -11.87 41.58
CA ALA A 813 -21.80 -11.33 40.56
C ALA A 813 -21.81 -12.19 39.28
N GLY A 814 -20.64 -12.68 38.85
CA GLY A 814 -20.52 -13.62 37.72
C GLY A 814 -21.25 -14.95 37.98
N LEU A 815 -21.13 -15.52 39.17
CA LEU A 815 -21.83 -16.75 39.55
C LEU A 815 -23.35 -16.58 39.63
N LEU A 816 -23.85 -15.43 40.09
CA LEU A 816 -25.29 -15.13 40.09
C LEU A 816 -25.86 -15.03 38.67
N LEU A 817 -25.15 -14.39 37.74
CA LEU A 817 -25.55 -14.31 36.33
C LEU A 817 -25.53 -15.68 35.64
N TYR A 818 -24.55 -16.53 35.97
CA TYR A 818 -24.47 -17.89 35.44
C TYR A 818 -25.64 -18.78 35.90
N CYS A 819 -26.06 -18.65 37.17
CA CYS A 819 -27.22 -19.36 37.70
C CYS A 819 -28.56 -18.88 37.12
N THR A 820 -28.70 -17.61 36.71
CA THR A 820 -29.95 -17.13 36.07
C THR A 820 -30.13 -17.59 34.63
N CYS A 821 -29.05 -17.97 33.92
CA CYS A 821 -29.12 -18.48 32.55
C CYS A 821 -29.25 -20.01 32.45
N SER A 822 -29.12 -20.77 33.55
CA SER A 822 -29.21 -22.23 33.53
C SER A 822 -30.56 -22.81 33.97
N TYR A 823 -31.58 -21.98 34.25
CA TYR A 823 -32.85 -22.44 34.84
C TYR A 823 -34.12 -21.88 34.18
N SER A 824 -34.27 -22.07 32.87
CA SER A 824 -35.55 -21.80 32.15
C SER A 824 -35.79 -22.71 30.94
N GLY A 825 -35.52 -24.01 31.10
CA GLY A 825 -35.94 -25.04 30.13
C GLY A 825 -36.90 -26.05 30.74
N LEU A 826 -38.23 -25.83 30.61
CA LEU A 826 -39.25 -26.89 30.59
C LEU A 826 -40.69 -26.35 30.35
N SER A 827 -41.13 -26.42 29.09
CA SER A 827 -42.52 -26.76 28.76
C SER A 827 -42.59 -27.35 27.35
N SER A 828 -42.49 -28.69 27.29
CA SER A 828 -43.09 -29.64 26.33
C SER A 828 -42.89 -29.41 24.81
N ARG A 829 -42.13 -30.25 24.08
CA ARG A 829 -42.49 -31.60 23.55
C ARG A 829 -43.88 -31.63 22.87
N SER A 830 -44.09 -32.18 21.68
CA SER A 830 -43.30 -33.02 20.73
C SER A 830 -44.08 -33.04 19.37
N SER A 831 -43.72 -33.66 18.23
CA SER A 831 -42.87 -34.82 17.95
C SER A 831 -42.62 -35.02 16.43
N THR A 832 -41.40 -35.47 16.07
CA THR A 832 -41.06 -36.51 15.06
C THR A 832 -41.51 -36.49 13.57
N THR A 833 -40.53 -36.73 12.69
CA THR A 833 -40.55 -37.53 11.42
C THR A 833 -41.32 -36.98 10.20
N LEU A 834 -40.96 -37.23 8.92
CA LEU A 834 -39.94 -38.09 8.29
C LEU A 834 -39.46 -37.50 6.93
N GLU A 835 -38.35 -38.02 6.41
CA GLU A 835 -37.85 -38.08 5.01
C GLU A 835 -38.80 -37.67 3.83
N ASN A 836 -38.29 -36.96 2.80
CA ASN A 836 -37.75 -37.57 1.56
C ASN A 836 -37.37 -36.58 0.43
N TYR A 837 -36.65 -37.11 -0.58
CA TYR A 837 -36.07 -36.44 -1.76
C TYR A 837 -37.04 -36.24 -2.96
N ASN A 838 -36.55 -35.48 -3.96
CA ASN A 838 -36.82 -35.49 -5.42
C ASN A 838 -37.87 -34.54 -6.08
N PHE A 839 -37.36 -33.72 -7.02
CA PHE A 839 -37.64 -33.68 -8.48
C PHE A 839 -39.06 -34.10 -8.97
N GLU A 840 -39.76 -33.44 -9.92
CA GLU A 840 -39.36 -32.95 -11.26
C GLU A 840 -40.30 -31.87 -11.90
N LEU A 841 -39.78 -31.17 -12.94
CA LEU A 841 -40.37 -30.66 -14.20
C LEU A 841 -41.66 -29.76 -14.32
N TYR A 842 -41.40 -28.59 -14.96
CA TYR A 842 -42.07 -27.98 -16.15
C TYR A 842 -43.38 -27.18 -16.13
N ASP A 843 -43.36 -26.16 -17.02
CA ASP A 843 -44.42 -25.29 -17.57
C ASP A 843 -45.35 -24.53 -16.59
N GLY A 844 -45.78 -23.30 -16.86
CA GLY A 844 -45.52 -22.44 -18.01
C GLY A 844 -46.55 -21.30 -18.08
N LEU A 845 -46.18 -20.18 -18.71
CA LEU A 845 -47.06 -19.11 -19.24
C LEU A 845 -48.03 -18.35 -18.29
N LYS A 846 -47.86 -17.02 -18.26
CA LYS A 846 -48.89 -15.95 -18.28
C LYS A 846 -50.15 -16.13 -17.39
N HIS A 847 -50.46 -15.21 -16.47
CA HIS A 847 -50.97 -13.86 -16.78
C HIS A 847 -50.99 -13.06 -15.46
N LYS A 848 -50.48 -11.82 -15.39
CA LYS A 848 -51.22 -10.58 -15.74
C LYS A 848 -52.66 -10.54 -15.20
N VAL A 849 -52.86 -9.93 -14.03
CA VAL A 849 -53.83 -8.86 -13.69
C VAL A 849 -53.68 -8.62 -12.18
N LYS A 850 -53.13 -7.49 -11.69
CA LYS A 850 -53.55 -6.07 -11.80
C LYS A 850 -54.74 -5.76 -10.87
N LEU A 851 -54.49 -4.89 -9.87
CA LEU A 851 -55.48 -4.12 -9.09
C LEU A 851 -56.41 -4.97 -8.19
N ASN A 852 -56.82 -4.51 -7.00
CA ASN A 852 -56.73 -3.17 -6.43
C ASN A 852 -56.81 -3.22 -4.89
N GLN A 853 -56.59 -2.06 -4.25
CA GLN A 853 -57.32 -1.53 -3.07
C GLN A 853 -58.15 -2.51 -2.21
N GLN A 854 -58.11 -2.46 -0.86
CA GLN A 854 -58.13 -1.21 -0.09
C GLN A 854 -57.80 -1.42 1.41
N ARG A 855 -57.04 -0.48 1.97
CA ARG A 855 -57.18 0.20 3.28
C ARG A 855 -57.63 -0.55 4.56
N CYS A 856 -56.97 -0.11 5.65
CA CYS A 856 -57.48 0.00 7.03
C CYS A 856 -57.63 -1.32 7.83
N CYS A 857 -57.33 -1.37 9.14
CA CYS A 857 -56.95 -0.30 10.06
C CYS A 857 -56.16 -0.81 11.28
N THR A 858 -55.56 0.15 12.00
CA THR A 858 -55.27 0.20 13.45
C THR A 858 -54.28 -0.77 14.10
N GLU A 859 -53.36 -0.14 14.83
CA GLU A 859 -52.45 -0.66 15.85
C GLU A 859 -53.16 -1.39 17.00
N ALA A 860 -52.43 -2.33 17.60
CA ALA A 860 -52.34 -2.56 19.05
C ALA A 860 -50.92 -3.06 19.37
#